data_AF-A0A8D3CG54-F1
#
_entry.id   AF-A0A8D3CG54-F1
#
_cell.length_a   1.000
_cell.length_b   1.000
_cell.length_c   1.000
_cell.angle_alpha   90.00
_cell.angle_beta   90.00
_cell.angle_gamma   90.00
#
_symmetry.space_group_name_H-M   'P 1'
#
loop_
_entity.id
_entity.type
_entity.pdbx_description
1 polymer ?
#
loop_
_entity_poly.entity_id
_entity_poly.type
_entity_poly.pdbx_seq_one_letter_code
_entity_poly.pdbx_strand_id
1 'polypeptide(L)'
;MILLPGLLFILWGEAGRCRADDGGFTFDGDIHHFAVATNTVYVATDERLYQLSQDLTPVRSVTQRGVLQAGKVHFYRVNETSWWNATFRVNVLLPVVEDGVVISCGVTSDECGHCEVLELTDISSLRYSESIQLGPLRRSSASVAVLVKVQKSPTESDTYIMTAIQKQQAASNKCASDCQTVNLQDADGRHIGGIFSLIDDQSTPSIKSRVDVGFVDGFQVGSTIYLLANVGGENNTIRLIWLEGEKSKTHTLHSLRGATLRVSGAAGGGHTLLASSVIPGTQPVLWSGVFSEDAGRTNTELLVFDISADLTGGTKDADPDFFSIGMSKFETPKTLRPKAVLFRQSIMTSVLATRQKAWLVFFIGTADGLLIKLAVDKHYHTSCPTVLYRANDDRPVFPKLLLDQVDLKHVYVPLRDQMRRVPVAKCSIYTNVRECWSAEDPYCIWCGSKRSCTFEDDCGDSDWVSIADDYQEKMVSYRVAKASTGQITLHIQTHLTAGHRAQSNFACQFSARSSVLCSLNGLAPQFPQCTCTLTNGTLPAEGLKVSVRIRLGTTQLLEHLTLIDCSYLGGPPTSLLCQKCIRAGCGWNQNKCSWANQEVRNDSVCQMMVPGMNFSRPEISSITPSIVSFYGRNHVVLSGRNLGDVAGVRMQAHADCTPRESPVWNNTGTAVAMAALKSPTSHHRPAPALHHAAPGSVERGS
;
A
#
# COMPACT_ATOMS: atom_id res chain seq x y z
N MET A 1 28.70 -57.12 -45.45
CA MET A 1 27.54 -57.67 -44.72
C MET A 1 27.12 -56.62 -43.69
N ILE A 2 26.07 -55.82 -43.98
CA ILE A 2 24.76 -55.82 -43.28
C ILE A 2 24.90 -55.21 -41.87
N LEU A 3 24.22 -54.17 -41.38
CA LEU A 3 23.34 -53.07 -41.84
C LEU A 3 23.19 -52.16 -40.59
N LEU A 4 23.32 -50.84 -40.75
CA LEU A 4 22.72 -49.78 -39.87
C LEU A 4 21.20 -49.70 -40.19
N PRO A 5 20.32 -48.91 -39.49
CA PRO A 5 20.55 -47.93 -38.43
C PRO A 5 19.48 -47.90 -37.29
N GLY A 6 19.70 -47.06 -36.28
CA GLY A 6 18.61 -46.59 -35.42
C GLY A 6 19.03 -45.83 -34.17
N LEU A 7 19.77 -44.73 -34.28
CA LEU A 7 19.88 -43.68 -33.25
C LEU A 7 20.71 -42.50 -33.78
N LEU A 8 20.02 -41.53 -34.37
CA LEU A 8 20.61 -40.23 -34.71
C LEU A 8 19.48 -39.20 -34.86
N PHE A 9 19.03 -38.64 -33.75
CA PHE A 9 18.34 -37.35 -33.73
C PHE A 9 18.76 -36.56 -32.47
N ILE A 10 19.63 -35.58 -32.73
CA ILE A 10 19.73 -34.26 -32.11
C ILE A 10 20.32 -34.19 -30.68
N LEU A 11 21.65 -34.16 -30.63
CA LEU A 11 22.40 -33.33 -29.67
C LEU A 11 22.55 -31.93 -30.30
N TRP A 12 21.62 -31.03 -30.04
CA TRP A 12 21.86 -29.58 -30.06
C TRP A 12 21.63 -29.08 -28.65
N GLY A 13 22.74 -28.89 -27.94
CA GLY A 13 22.76 -28.15 -26.69
C GLY A 13 22.40 -26.71 -26.99
N GLU A 14 21.22 -26.28 -26.54
CA GLU A 14 20.99 -24.87 -26.31
C GLU A 14 21.75 -24.46 -25.05
N ALA A 15 22.61 -23.46 -25.22
CA ALA A 15 23.30 -22.79 -24.14
C ALA A 15 22.28 -22.43 -23.04
N GLY A 16 22.53 -22.94 -21.84
CA GLY A 16 21.79 -22.56 -20.65
C GLY A 16 21.76 -21.03 -20.57
N ARG A 17 20.59 -20.45 -20.84
CA ARG A 17 20.29 -19.09 -20.43
C ARG A 17 20.55 -19.04 -18.93
N CYS A 18 21.57 -18.29 -18.53
CA CYS A 18 21.75 -17.83 -17.16
C CYS A 18 20.45 -17.12 -16.74
N ARG A 19 19.56 -17.86 -16.08
CA ARG A 19 18.39 -17.32 -15.42
C ARG A 19 18.95 -16.70 -14.14
N ALA A 20 18.91 -15.38 -14.06
CA ALA A 20 19.31 -14.66 -12.86
C ALA A 20 18.63 -15.29 -11.64
N ASP A 21 19.35 -15.39 -10.53
CA ASP A 21 18.84 -15.82 -9.22
C ASP A 21 17.54 -15.08 -8.89
N ASP A 22 16.40 -15.73 -9.12
CA ASP A 22 15.09 -15.18 -8.81
C ASP A 22 14.90 -15.32 -7.28
N GLY A 23 15.26 -14.29 -6.51
CA GLY A 23 15.24 -14.23 -5.03
C GLY A 23 13.94 -14.70 -4.35
N GLY A 24 13.75 -16.02 -4.29
CA GLY A 24 12.57 -16.69 -3.77
C GLY A 24 12.76 -18.19 -3.62
N PHE A 25 11.86 -18.79 -2.87
CA PHE A 25 11.92 -20.20 -2.51
C PHE A 25 10.58 -20.88 -2.83
N THR A 26 10.64 -22.07 -3.40
CA THR A 26 9.47 -22.92 -3.68
C THR A 26 9.43 -24.05 -2.67
N PHE A 27 8.29 -24.23 -2.01
CA PHE A 27 8.11 -25.18 -0.93
C PHE A 27 7.50 -26.50 -1.42
N ASP A 28 7.68 -27.54 -0.61
CA ASP A 28 6.85 -28.74 -0.67
C ASP A 28 5.51 -28.48 0.04
N GLY A 29 4.42 -28.50 -0.71
CA GLY A 29 3.06 -28.17 -0.23
C GLY A 29 2.71 -26.68 -0.28
N ASP A 30 1.41 -26.39 -0.13
CA ASP A 30 0.89 -25.03 -0.13
C ASP A 30 1.23 -24.33 1.20
N ILE A 31 1.54 -23.03 1.13
CA ILE A 31 1.77 -22.16 2.28
C ILE A 31 0.43 -21.97 3.02
N HIS A 32 0.46 -22.18 4.34
CA HIS A 32 -0.66 -21.91 5.24
C HIS A 32 -0.45 -20.67 6.08
N HIS A 33 0.75 -20.54 6.65
CA HIS A 33 1.07 -19.44 7.53
C HIS A 33 2.55 -19.11 7.41
N PHE A 34 2.90 -17.85 7.58
CA PHE A 34 4.29 -17.43 7.70
C PHE A 34 4.43 -16.32 8.73
N ALA A 35 5.62 -16.22 9.29
CA ALA A 35 5.99 -15.18 10.24
C ALA A 35 7.45 -14.78 10.03
N VAL A 36 7.76 -13.52 10.31
CA VAL A 36 9.09 -12.95 10.15
C VAL A 36 9.57 -12.51 11.53
N ALA A 37 10.70 -13.06 11.97
CA ALA A 37 11.46 -12.57 13.12
C ALA A 37 12.56 -11.62 12.63
N THR A 38 13.48 -11.21 13.51
CA THR A 38 14.52 -10.20 13.19
C THR A 38 15.29 -10.50 11.91
N ASN A 39 15.77 -11.73 11.71
CA ASN A 39 16.58 -12.12 10.55
C ASN A 39 16.20 -13.50 9.96
N THR A 40 15.05 -14.03 10.38
CA THR A 40 14.61 -15.40 10.07
C THR A 40 13.17 -15.38 9.63
N VAL A 41 12.86 -16.13 8.57
CA VAL A 41 11.51 -16.30 8.04
C VAL A 41 11.05 -17.73 8.33
N TYR A 42 9.92 -17.85 9.04
CA TYR A 42 9.29 -19.13 9.32
C TYR A 42 8.09 -19.32 8.41
N VAL A 43 8.02 -20.46 7.73
CA VAL A 43 6.92 -20.77 6.79
C VAL A 43 6.37 -22.15 7.10
N ALA A 44 5.08 -22.21 7.43
CA ALA A 44 4.36 -23.45 7.58
C ALA A 44 3.60 -23.79 6.30
N THR A 45 3.80 -25.00 5.82
CA THR A 45 3.11 -25.61 4.68
C THR A 45 2.29 -26.81 5.13
N ASP A 46 1.55 -27.41 4.19
CA ASP A 46 0.86 -28.69 4.42
C ASP A 46 1.81 -29.82 4.88
N GLU A 47 3.06 -29.80 4.42
CA GLU A 47 4.00 -30.91 4.62
C GLU A 47 5.08 -30.61 5.65
N ARG A 48 5.53 -29.36 5.77
CA ARG A 48 6.69 -28.98 6.58
C ARG A 48 6.57 -27.59 7.22
N LEU A 49 7.27 -27.40 8.33
CA LEU A 49 7.62 -26.10 8.90
C LEU A 49 9.07 -25.77 8.51
N TYR A 50 9.28 -24.65 7.84
CA TYR A 50 10.57 -24.18 7.35
C TYR A 50 11.10 -23.03 8.20
N GLN A 51 12.40 -23.01 8.40
CA GLN A 51 13.20 -21.90 8.90
C GLN A 51 14.15 -21.46 7.78
N LEU A 52 14.00 -20.23 7.30
CA LEU A 52 14.81 -19.65 6.23
C LEU A 52 15.55 -18.42 6.77
N SER A 53 16.71 -18.12 6.20
CA SER A 53 17.36 -16.83 6.39
C SER A 53 16.58 -15.70 5.71
N GLN A 54 16.99 -14.47 5.98
CA GLN A 54 16.42 -13.26 5.39
C GLN A 54 16.33 -13.30 3.85
N ASP A 55 17.33 -13.86 3.16
CA ASP A 55 17.35 -13.98 1.69
C ASP A 55 16.51 -15.15 1.15
N LEU A 56 15.75 -15.83 2.01
CA LEU A 56 14.97 -17.03 1.71
C LEU A 56 15.81 -18.29 1.42
N THR A 57 17.07 -18.32 1.85
CA THR A 57 17.87 -19.55 1.84
C THR A 57 17.38 -20.50 2.94
N PRO A 58 17.06 -21.77 2.65
CA PRO A 58 16.59 -22.73 3.66
C PRO A 58 17.70 -23.05 4.65
N VAL A 59 17.44 -22.81 5.94
CA VAL A 59 18.34 -23.15 7.05
C VAL A 59 17.98 -24.53 7.60
N ARG A 60 16.69 -24.75 7.85
CA ARG A 60 16.17 -26.01 8.40
C ARG A 60 14.71 -26.21 8.03
N SER A 61 14.25 -27.46 8.05
CA SER A 61 12.82 -27.76 8.01
C SER A 61 12.50 -29.01 8.82
N VAL A 62 11.31 -29.05 9.40
CA VAL A 62 10.77 -30.20 10.12
C VAL A 62 9.46 -30.65 9.46
N THR A 63 9.21 -31.95 9.38
CA THR A 63 7.99 -32.49 8.78
C THR A 63 6.79 -32.28 9.70
N GLN A 64 5.61 -32.04 9.13
CA GLN A 64 4.33 -32.01 9.84
C GLN A 64 3.76 -33.38 10.20
N ARG A 65 4.48 -34.47 9.91
CA ARG A 65 4.07 -35.84 10.20
C ARG A 65 4.36 -36.21 11.65
N GLY A 66 3.47 -37.00 12.24
CA GLY A 66 3.64 -37.49 13.59
C GLY A 66 2.75 -38.67 13.95
N VAL A 67 2.84 -39.07 15.21
CA VAL A 67 2.09 -40.21 15.75
C VAL A 67 1.17 -39.74 16.87
N LEU A 68 -0.09 -40.15 16.79
CA LEU A 68 -1.06 -40.11 17.89
C LEU A 68 -1.14 -41.50 18.54
N GLN A 69 -0.85 -41.59 19.84
CA GLN A 69 -0.99 -42.84 20.58
C GLN A 69 -2.47 -43.15 20.86
N ALA A 70 -2.90 -44.39 20.64
CA ALA A 70 -4.28 -44.81 20.89
C ALA A 70 -4.69 -44.53 22.36
N GLY A 71 -5.77 -43.77 22.55
CA GLY A 71 -6.27 -43.37 23.88
C GLY A 71 -5.59 -42.15 24.51
N LYS A 72 -4.60 -41.53 23.84
CA LYS A 72 -3.99 -40.25 24.26
C LYS A 72 -4.20 -39.19 23.18
N VAL A 73 -4.28 -37.93 23.59
CA VAL A 73 -4.43 -36.76 22.70
C VAL A 73 -3.07 -36.15 22.33
N HIS A 74 -1.96 -36.77 22.74
CA HIS A 74 -0.62 -36.22 22.54
C HIS A 74 -0.04 -36.62 21.18
N PHE A 75 0.23 -35.60 20.38
CA PHE A 75 0.93 -35.70 19.11
C PHE A 75 2.44 -35.60 19.33
N TYR A 76 3.19 -36.42 18.60
CA TYR A 76 4.64 -36.34 18.55
C TYR A 76 5.10 -36.33 17.10
N ARG A 77 5.86 -35.30 16.73
CA ARG A 77 6.48 -35.19 15.42
C ARG A 77 7.50 -36.30 15.21
N VAL A 78 7.50 -36.89 14.02
CA VAL A 78 8.44 -37.96 13.65
C VAL A 78 9.31 -37.55 12.47
N ASN A 79 10.40 -38.28 12.23
CA ASN A 79 11.25 -38.04 11.06
C ASN A 79 10.54 -38.48 9.77
N GLU A 80 11.03 -37.99 8.63
CA GLU A 80 10.42 -38.20 7.31
C GLU A 80 10.34 -39.67 6.87
N THR A 81 11.32 -40.48 7.27
CA THR A 81 11.37 -41.91 6.96
C THR A 81 10.61 -42.78 7.97
N SER A 82 10.14 -42.20 9.07
CA SER A 82 9.42 -42.92 10.12
C SER A 82 7.97 -43.12 9.73
N TRP A 83 7.36 -44.21 10.20
CA TRP A 83 5.91 -44.40 10.08
C TRP A 83 5.15 -43.33 10.86
N TRP A 84 4.04 -42.86 10.29
CA TRP A 84 3.16 -41.86 10.91
C TRP A 84 1.69 -42.23 10.69
N ASN A 85 0.82 -41.78 11.61
CA ASN A 85 -0.64 -41.95 11.50
C ASN A 85 -1.40 -40.63 11.65
N ALA A 86 -0.69 -39.51 11.81
CA ALA A 86 -1.26 -38.19 11.98
C ALA A 86 -0.41 -37.10 11.30
N THR A 87 -1.07 -36.01 10.95
CA THR A 87 -0.47 -34.80 10.38
C THR A 87 -0.86 -33.61 11.25
N PHE A 88 0.08 -32.71 11.50
CA PHE A 88 -0.10 -31.47 12.24
C PHE A 88 -0.17 -30.27 11.27
N ARG A 89 -1.30 -29.57 11.26
CA ARG A 89 -1.51 -28.40 10.40
C ARG A 89 -1.45 -27.14 11.24
N VAL A 90 -0.42 -26.33 10.99
CA VAL A 90 -0.16 -25.09 11.73
C VAL A 90 -1.11 -24.00 11.26
N ASN A 91 -1.88 -23.45 12.20
CA ASN A 91 -2.82 -22.35 11.97
C ASN A 91 -2.38 -21.05 12.68
N VAL A 92 -1.46 -21.15 13.64
CA VAL A 92 -0.88 -20.03 14.39
C VAL A 92 0.62 -20.21 14.45
N LEU A 93 1.36 -19.18 14.03
CA LEU A 93 2.82 -19.18 14.05
C LEU A 93 3.30 -17.82 14.57
N LEU A 94 3.87 -17.82 15.78
CA LEU A 94 4.24 -16.60 16.52
C LEU A 94 5.69 -16.70 17.03
N PRO A 95 6.64 -16.02 16.39
CA PRO A 95 7.98 -15.84 16.94
C PRO A 95 7.94 -14.89 18.15
N VAL A 96 8.33 -15.38 19.33
CA VAL A 96 8.47 -14.60 20.56
C VAL A 96 9.96 -14.31 20.75
N VAL A 97 10.43 -13.22 20.13
CA VAL A 97 11.87 -12.89 20.04
C VAL A 97 12.49 -12.67 21.42
N GLU A 98 11.76 -12.05 22.35
CA GLU A 98 12.25 -11.75 23.71
C GLU A 98 12.56 -13.00 24.53
N ASP A 99 11.78 -14.07 24.34
CA ASP A 99 11.97 -15.35 25.02
C ASP A 99 12.76 -16.37 24.18
N GLY A 100 13.16 -15.99 22.96
CA GLY A 100 13.96 -16.86 22.08
C GLY A 100 13.21 -18.12 21.61
N VAL A 101 11.88 -18.04 21.45
CA VAL A 101 11.04 -19.19 21.03
C VAL A 101 10.14 -18.87 19.84
N VAL A 102 9.67 -19.92 19.15
CA VAL A 102 8.60 -19.87 18.15
C VAL A 102 7.45 -20.75 18.62
N ILE A 103 6.28 -20.15 18.77
CA ILE A 103 5.04 -20.85 19.09
C ILE A 103 4.39 -21.29 17.78
N SER A 104 4.22 -22.59 17.62
CA SER A 104 3.58 -23.23 16.48
C SER A 104 2.37 -24.02 16.96
N CYS A 105 1.17 -23.50 16.68
CA CYS A 105 -0.09 -24.11 17.11
C CYS A 105 -1.02 -24.38 15.94
N GLY A 106 -1.86 -25.40 16.08
CA GLY A 106 -2.66 -25.87 14.98
C GLY A 106 -3.57 -27.04 15.36
N VAL A 107 -3.89 -27.85 14.37
CA VAL A 107 -4.79 -29.00 14.50
C VAL A 107 -4.10 -30.27 14.05
N THR A 108 -4.36 -31.37 14.74
CA THR A 108 -3.89 -32.70 14.35
C THR A 108 -4.98 -33.52 13.66
N SER A 109 -4.64 -34.67 13.08
CA SER A 109 -5.58 -35.50 12.32
C SER A 109 -6.82 -35.98 13.09
N ASP A 110 -6.82 -35.93 14.42
CA ASP A 110 -8.00 -36.25 15.22
C ASP A 110 -8.89 -35.04 15.57
N GLU A 111 -8.67 -33.93 14.87
CA GLU A 111 -9.37 -32.64 15.02
C GLU A 111 -9.14 -31.96 16.38
N CYS A 112 -8.10 -32.35 17.12
CA CYS A 112 -7.73 -31.73 18.37
C CYS A 112 -6.64 -30.67 18.19
N GLY A 113 -6.74 -29.61 18.98
CA GLY A 113 -5.74 -28.55 19.04
C GLY A 113 -4.41 -29.06 19.62
N HIS A 114 -3.30 -28.63 19.02
CA HIS A 114 -1.96 -28.94 19.50
C HIS A 114 -1.04 -27.74 19.33
N CYS A 115 -0.17 -27.54 20.31
CA CYS A 115 0.81 -26.47 20.36
C CYS A 115 2.21 -27.01 20.65
N GLU A 116 3.20 -26.50 19.92
CA GLU A 116 4.61 -26.71 20.15
C GLU A 116 5.30 -25.36 20.38
N VAL A 117 6.19 -25.30 21.37
CA VAL A 117 7.11 -24.19 21.61
C VAL A 117 8.49 -24.66 21.20
N LEU A 118 9.00 -24.06 20.13
CA LEU A 118 10.27 -24.42 19.50
C LEU A 118 11.31 -23.36 19.81
N GLU A 119 12.59 -23.73 19.78
CA GLU A 119 13.67 -22.76 19.90
C GLU A 119 13.77 -21.87 18.65
N LEU A 120 13.91 -20.56 18.82
CA LEU A 120 13.95 -19.60 17.71
C LEU A 120 15.13 -19.86 16.75
N THR A 121 16.28 -20.24 17.29
CA THR A 121 17.50 -20.52 16.50
C THR A 121 17.45 -21.90 15.82
N ASP A 122 16.68 -22.84 16.35
CA ASP A 122 16.59 -24.22 15.85
C ASP A 122 15.17 -24.79 16.04
N ILE A 123 14.37 -24.74 14.98
CA ILE A 123 12.99 -25.25 15.00
C ILE A 123 12.87 -26.77 15.18
N SER A 124 13.97 -27.52 15.23
CA SER A 124 13.95 -28.94 15.58
C SER A 124 14.06 -29.21 17.09
N SER A 125 14.39 -28.17 17.88
CA SER A 125 14.49 -28.21 19.33
C SER A 125 13.13 -27.89 19.96
N LEU A 126 12.43 -28.92 20.45
CA LEU A 126 11.15 -28.78 21.16
C LEU A 126 11.41 -28.42 22.63
N ARG A 127 10.88 -27.28 23.07
CA ARG A 127 10.96 -26.81 24.47
C ARG A 127 9.74 -27.23 25.29
N TYR A 128 8.55 -27.15 24.70
CA TYR A 128 7.29 -27.49 25.35
C TYR A 128 6.26 -27.91 24.31
N SER A 129 5.31 -28.77 24.69
CA SER A 129 4.17 -29.12 23.84
C SER A 129 2.98 -29.53 24.66
N GLU A 130 1.78 -29.18 24.21
CA GLU A 130 0.53 -29.61 24.84
C GLU A 130 -0.63 -29.70 23.86
N SER A 131 -1.66 -30.46 24.25
CA SER A 131 -2.90 -30.59 23.51
C SER A 131 -3.87 -29.49 23.97
N ILE A 132 -3.84 -28.35 23.28
CA ILE A 132 -4.69 -27.19 23.57
C ILE A 132 -5.17 -26.55 22.27
N GLN A 133 -6.41 -26.03 22.28
CA GLN A 133 -6.87 -25.18 21.20
C GLN A 133 -6.44 -23.74 21.44
N LEU A 134 -5.43 -23.26 20.70
CA LEU A 134 -5.06 -21.84 20.70
C LEU A 134 -5.71 -21.07 19.53
N GLY A 135 -5.82 -21.70 18.36
CA GLY A 135 -6.34 -21.08 17.14
C GLY A 135 -7.59 -21.77 16.58
N PRO A 136 -7.97 -21.47 15.32
CA PRO A 136 -9.05 -22.19 14.66
C PRO A 136 -8.67 -23.67 14.46
N LEU A 137 -9.63 -24.57 14.63
CA LEU A 137 -9.46 -26.02 14.39
C LEU A 137 -9.52 -26.39 12.91
N ARG A 138 -9.92 -25.45 12.04
CA ARG A 138 -10.00 -25.65 10.59
C ARG A 138 -9.22 -24.55 9.89
N ARG A 139 -8.83 -24.81 8.65
CA ARG A 139 -8.23 -23.79 7.78
C ARG A 139 -9.22 -22.64 7.64
N SER A 140 -8.90 -21.51 8.24
CA SER A 140 -9.71 -20.29 8.17
C SER A 140 -8.80 -19.08 8.15
N SER A 141 -8.96 -18.23 7.12
CA SER A 141 -8.38 -16.89 7.08
C SER A 141 -9.20 -15.89 7.93
N ALA A 142 -10.25 -16.36 8.60
CA ALA A 142 -11.20 -15.55 9.36
C ALA A 142 -10.90 -15.58 10.87
N SER A 143 -9.64 -15.83 11.25
CA SER A 143 -9.16 -15.88 12.63
C SER A 143 -7.79 -15.24 12.73
N VAL A 144 -7.49 -14.66 13.88
CA VAL A 144 -6.26 -13.91 14.13
C VAL A 144 -5.59 -14.39 15.41
N ALA A 145 -4.27 -14.45 15.40
CA ALA A 145 -3.46 -14.63 16.60
C ALA A 145 -2.33 -13.59 16.57
N VAL A 146 -2.18 -12.84 17.66
CA VAL A 146 -1.20 -11.75 17.78
C VAL A 146 -0.63 -11.71 19.19
N LEU A 147 0.65 -11.39 19.30
CA LEU A 147 1.28 -11.11 20.59
C LEU A 147 0.92 -9.70 21.03
N VAL A 148 0.43 -9.55 22.25
CA VAL A 148 0.08 -8.27 22.86
C VAL A 148 0.78 -8.10 24.19
N LYS A 149 1.19 -6.88 24.49
CA LYS A 149 1.78 -6.51 25.79
C LYS A 149 0.72 -5.85 26.66
N VAL A 150 0.56 -6.34 27.87
CA VAL A 150 -0.33 -5.77 28.88
C VAL A 150 0.52 -5.14 29.98
N GLN A 151 0.34 -3.84 30.18
CA GLN A 151 1.13 -3.07 31.13
C GLN A 151 0.59 -3.25 32.55
N LYS A 152 1.38 -3.84 33.45
CA LYS A 152 1.07 -4.00 34.88
C LYS A 152 1.48 -2.76 35.68
N SER A 153 2.62 -2.18 35.34
CA SER A 153 3.17 -0.98 35.96
C SER A 153 3.97 -0.17 34.93
N PRO A 154 4.43 1.07 35.23
CA PRO A 154 5.21 1.87 34.30
C PRO A 154 6.48 1.17 33.76
N THR A 155 7.01 0.18 34.48
CA THR A 155 8.24 -0.54 34.14
C THR A 155 8.03 -2.03 33.86
N GLU A 156 6.82 -2.55 33.99
CA GLU A 156 6.53 -3.98 33.91
C GLU A 156 5.34 -4.24 32.97
N SER A 157 5.56 -5.13 32.01
CA SER A 157 4.54 -5.59 31.07
C SER A 157 4.70 -7.07 30.83
N ASP A 158 3.59 -7.79 30.71
CA ASP A 158 3.59 -9.18 30.29
C ASP A 158 3.16 -9.31 28.84
N THR A 159 3.72 -10.34 28.19
CA THR A 159 3.35 -10.71 26.84
C THR A 159 2.31 -11.82 26.89
N TYR A 160 1.18 -11.58 26.21
CA TYR A 160 0.08 -12.52 26.06
C TYR A 160 -0.15 -12.81 24.58
N ILE A 161 -0.74 -13.97 24.31
CA ILE A 161 -1.25 -14.33 23.00
C ILE A 161 -2.73 -13.97 22.97
N MET A 162 -3.10 -13.00 22.14
CA MET A 162 -4.49 -12.71 21.87
C MET A 162 -4.95 -13.53 20.67
N THR A 163 -6.02 -14.30 20.84
CA THR A 163 -6.62 -15.09 19.77
C THR A 163 -8.05 -14.64 19.54
N ALA A 164 -8.39 -14.39 18.28
CA ALA A 164 -9.74 -14.05 17.84
C ALA A 164 -10.18 -15.10 16.82
N ILE A 165 -11.07 -16.00 17.25
CA ILE A 165 -11.39 -17.23 16.53
C ILE A 165 -12.77 -17.11 15.89
N GLN A 166 -12.86 -17.51 14.62
CA GLN A 166 -14.14 -17.62 13.93
C GLN A 166 -15.06 -18.57 14.69
N LYS A 167 -16.28 -18.12 14.97
CA LYS A 167 -17.32 -18.97 15.58
C LYS A 167 -17.72 -20.05 14.57
N GLN A 168 -17.40 -21.32 14.85
CA GLN A 168 -17.85 -22.48 14.09
C GLN A 168 -18.47 -23.52 15.02
N GLN A 169 -19.43 -24.31 14.50
CA GLN A 169 -20.16 -25.36 15.21
C GLN A 169 -19.22 -26.32 15.95
N ALA A 170 -19.71 -26.80 17.11
CA ALA A 170 -19.01 -27.51 18.18
C ALA A 170 -17.84 -28.39 17.72
N ALA A 171 -16.71 -28.24 18.42
CA ALA A 171 -15.62 -29.20 18.41
C ALA A 171 -16.17 -30.63 18.58
N SER A 172 -15.53 -31.60 17.91
CA SER A 172 -15.74 -33.01 18.18
C SER A 172 -15.78 -33.25 19.70
N ASN A 173 -16.77 -34.00 20.20
CA ASN A 173 -16.92 -34.36 21.63
C ASN A 173 -15.65 -35.03 22.23
N LYS A 174 -14.66 -35.35 21.40
CA LYS A 174 -13.39 -35.97 21.77
C LYS A 174 -12.43 -35.01 22.48
N CYS A 175 -12.44 -33.72 22.16
CA CYS A 175 -11.49 -32.74 22.69
C CYS A 175 -12.21 -31.51 23.24
N ALA A 176 -12.05 -31.28 24.55
CA ALA A 176 -12.59 -30.11 25.22
C ALA A 176 -11.88 -28.85 24.71
N SER A 177 -12.66 -27.76 24.56
CA SER A 177 -12.13 -26.44 24.24
C SER A 177 -12.79 -25.41 25.12
N ASP A 178 -11.96 -24.67 25.85
CA ASP A 178 -12.39 -23.58 26.71
C ASP A 178 -12.36 -22.22 25.98
N CYS A 179 -11.79 -22.19 24.77
CA CYS A 179 -11.65 -20.99 23.97
C CYS A 179 -13.01 -20.47 23.48
N GLN A 180 -13.21 -19.17 23.68
CA GLN A 180 -14.35 -18.41 23.19
C GLN A 180 -13.95 -17.60 21.95
N THR A 181 -14.74 -16.58 21.60
CA THR A 181 -14.54 -15.77 20.39
C THR A 181 -13.24 -14.96 20.43
N VAL A 182 -12.96 -14.26 21.54
CA VAL A 182 -11.66 -13.62 21.77
C VAL A 182 -11.14 -14.04 23.13
N ASN A 183 -9.87 -14.45 23.16
CA ASN A 183 -9.19 -14.97 24.33
C ASN A 183 -7.83 -14.29 24.50
N LEU A 184 -7.33 -14.31 25.73
CA LEU A 184 -6.02 -13.81 26.08
C LEU A 184 -5.27 -14.87 26.90
N GLN A 185 -4.33 -15.54 26.25
CA GLN A 185 -3.56 -16.65 26.80
C GLN A 185 -2.15 -16.21 27.20
N ASP A 186 -1.54 -16.88 28.18
CA ASP A 186 -0.12 -16.69 28.50
C ASP A 186 0.80 -17.09 27.34
N ALA A 187 1.79 -16.24 27.04
CA ALA A 187 2.84 -16.56 26.08
C ALA A 187 4.04 -17.28 26.72
N ASP A 188 4.12 -17.28 28.06
CA ASP A 188 5.20 -17.90 28.83
C ASP A 188 4.67 -18.73 30.02
N GLY A 189 5.58 -19.42 30.71
CA GLY A 189 5.22 -20.28 31.85
C GLY A 189 5.23 -19.61 33.22
N ARG A 190 5.24 -18.27 33.32
CA ARG A 190 5.46 -17.56 34.59
C ARG A 190 4.20 -17.47 35.46
N HIS A 191 3.02 -17.52 34.84
CA HIS A 191 1.73 -17.35 35.52
C HIS A 191 1.07 -18.68 35.92
N ILE A 192 0.03 -18.59 36.76
CA ILE A 192 -0.75 -19.75 37.23
C ILE A 192 -1.42 -20.43 36.02
N GLY A 193 -1.25 -21.74 35.93
CA GLY A 193 -1.72 -22.55 34.80
C GLY A 193 -0.66 -22.75 33.70
N GLY A 194 0.47 -22.04 33.76
CA GLY A 194 1.56 -22.17 32.81
C GLY A 194 1.28 -21.47 31.48
N ILE A 195 2.05 -21.84 30.45
CA ILE A 195 1.89 -21.30 29.11
C ILE A 195 0.51 -21.65 28.55
N PHE A 196 -0.03 -20.76 27.74
CA PHE A 196 -1.37 -20.84 27.16
C PHE A 196 -2.55 -20.73 28.15
N SER A 197 -2.29 -20.49 29.44
CA SER A 197 -3.34 -20.37 30.46
C SER A 197 -4.28 -19.20 30.18
N LEU A 198 -5.59 -19.46 30.32
CA LEU A 198 -6.67 -18.46 30.26
C LEU A 198 -6.97 -17.84 31.63
N ILE A 199 -6.33 -18.33 32.70
CA ILE A 199 -6.65 -17.96 34.08
C ILE A 199 -6.10 -16.55 34.35
N ASP A 200 -6.96 -15.72 34.95
CA ASP A 200 -6.62 -14.43 35.57
C ASP A 200 -7.18 -14.44 36.99
N ASP A 201 -6.28 -14.62 37.96
CA ASP A 201 -6.59 -14.89 39.37
C ASP A 201 -7.59 -16.04 39.58
N GLN A 202 -8.89 -15.74 39.72
CA GLN A 202 -9.98 -16.70 39.94
C GLN A 202 -11.01 -16.73 38.79
N SER A 203 -10.66 -16.18 37.63
CA SER A 203 -11.57 -16.08 36.48
C SER A 203 -10.89 -16.49 35.17
N THR A 204 -11.69 -16.80 34.16
CA THR A 204 -11.24 -17.04 32.78
C THR A 204 -11.95 -16.05 31.86
N PRO A 205 -11.50 -14.79 31.82
CA PRO A 205 -12.17 -13.73 31.09
C PRO A 205 -12.12 -14.01 29.59
N SER A 206 -13.18 -13.68 28.87
CA SER A 206 -13.29 -13.89 27.43
C SER A 206 -14.30 -12.94 26.81
N ILE A 207 -14.18 -12.68 25.52
CA ILE A 207 -15.21 -11.97 24.74
C ILE A 207 -15.99 -12.99 23.91
N LYS A 208 -17.31 -12.84 23.90
CA LYS A 208 -18.24 -13.65 23.12
C LYS A 208 -18.90 -12.82 22.05
N SER A 209 -19.30 -13.46 20.94
CA SER A 209 -20.10 -12.83 19.88
C SER A 209 -21.50 -13.46 19.75
N ARG A 210 -22.50 -12.61 19.49
CA ARG A 210 -23.89 -13.03 19.24
C ARG A 210 -24.10 -13.67 17.87
N VAL A 211 -23.25 -13.29 16.92
CA VAL A 211 -23.41 -13.54 15.50
C VAL A 211 -22.17 -14.23 14.95
N ASP A 212 -22.26 -14.70 13.72
CA ASP A 212 -21.11 -15.28 13.04
C ASP A 212 -20.15 -14.17 12.64
N VAL A 213 -18.88 -14.38 12.99
CA VAL A 213 -17.82 -13.40 12.86
C VAL A 213 -16.62 -14.01 12.15
N GLY A 214 -16.04 -13.26 11.22
CA GLY A 214 -14.73 -13.55 10.64
C GLY A 214 -13.75 -12.41 10.92
N PHE A 215 -12.68 -12.71 11.67
CA PHE A 215 -11.62 -11.74 11.96
C PHE A 215 -10.66 -11.63 10.79
N VAL A 216 -10.29 -10.40 10.43
CA VAL A 216 -9.37 -10.12 9.33
C VAL A 216 -7.98 -9.79 9.83
N ASP A 217 -7.88 -9.03 10.93
CA ASP A 217 -6.60 -8.57 11.46
C ASP A 217 -6.69 -8.19 12.94
N GLY A 218 -5.53 -8.10 13.58
CA GLY A 218 -5.36 -7.71 14.96
C GLY A 218 -3.94 -7.27 15.25
N PHE A 219 -3.80 -6.12 15.92
CA PHE A 219 -2.51 -5.50 16.21
C PHE A 219 -2.60 -4.59 17.43
N GLN A 220 -1.45 -4.14 17.93
CA GLN A 220 -1.36 -3.24 19.07
C GLN A 220 -0.58 -1.97 18.70
N VAL A 221 -1.11 -0.80 19.11
CA VAL A 221 -0.45 0.51 19.00
C VAL A 221 -0.48 1.18 20.37
N GLY A 222 0.70 1.37 20.97
CA GLY A 222 0.79 1.81 22.37
C GLY A 222 0.14 0.80 23.31
N SER A 223 -0.70 1.26 24.24
CA SER A 223 -1.50 0.39 25.11
C SER A 223 -2.80 -0.09 24.47
N THR A 224 -3.18 0.41 23.29
CA THR A 224 -4.45 0.04 22.65
C THR A 224 -4.26 -1.14 21.71
N ILE A 225 -5.09 -2.17 21.88
CA ILE A 225 -5.18 -3.35 21.04
C ILE A 225 -6.41 -3.22 20.13
N TYR A 226 -6.24 -3.59 18.88
CA TYR A 226 -7.24 -3.45 17.82
C TYR A 226 -7.58 -4.83 17.26
N LEU A 227 -8.86 -5.11 17.04
CA LEU A 227 -9.32 -6.26 16.26
C LEU A 227 -10.31 -5.79 15.19
N LEU A 228 -10.19 -6.35 13.99
CA LEU A 228 -11.06 -6.04 12.87
C LEU A 228 -11.80 -7.29 12.42
N ALA A 229 -13.12 -7.17 12.27
CA ALA A 229 -13.97 -8.30 11.97
C ALA A 229 -15.09 -7.97 10.99
N ASN A 230 -15.35 -8.91 10.09
CA ASN A 230 -16.59 -8.97 9.31
C ASN A 230 -17.64 -9.73 10.12
N VAL A 231 -18.80 -9.11 10.28
CA VAL A 231 -19.94 -9.67 11.01
C VAL A 231 -21.07 -9.98 10.03
N GLY A 232 -21.50 -11.25 10.04
CA GLY A 232 -22.56 -11.76 9.16
C GLY A 232 -23.96 -11.27 9.57
N GLY A 233 -24.77 -10.89 8.59
CA GLY A 233 -26.14 -10.39 8.74
C GLY A 233 -26.71 -9.83 7.43
N GLU A 234 -27.90 -9.20 7.44
CA GLU A 234 -28.58 -8.71 6.22
C GLU A 234 -27.74 -7.73 5.37
N ASN A 235 -26.76 -7.02 5.96
CA ASN A 235 -25.99 -5.96 5.30
C ASN A 235 -24.46 -6.04 5.48
N ASN A 236 -23.86 -7.21 5.78
CA ASN A 236 -22.40 -7.41 6.02
C ASN A 236 -21.71 -6.22 6.71
N THR A 237 -21.58 -6.28 8.04
CA THR A 237 -21.07 -5.14 8.82
C THR A 237 -19.62 -5.35 9.22
N ILE A 238 -18.81 -4.29 9.15
CA ILE A 238 -17.40 -4.33 9.54
C ILE A 238 -17.26 -3.66 10.91
N ARG A 239 -16.74 -4.41 11.88
CA ARG A 239 -16.49 -3.96 13.26
C ARG A 239 -15.01 -3.72 13.49
N LEU A 240 -14.74 -2.60 14.15
CA LEU A 240 -13.47 -2.26 14.76
C LEU A 240 -13.64 -2.37 16.27
N ILE A 241 -12.80 -3.15 16.92
CA ILE A 241 -12.82 -3.37 18.36
C ILE A 241 -11.56 -2.75 18.96
N TRP A 242 -11.71 -2.06 20.09
CA TRP A 242 -10.60 -1.56 20.91
C TRP A 242 -10.57 -2.24 22.28
N LEU A 243 -9.37 -2.55 22.74
CA LEU A 243 -9.08 -3.03 24.08
C LEU A 243 -7.88 -2.26 24.65
N GLU A 244 -7.87 -2.02 25.95
CA GLU A 244 -6.78 -1.38 26.69
C GLU A 244 -5.92 -2.49 27.32
N GLY A 245 -4.69 -2.67 26.83
CA GLY A 245 -3.70 -3.61 27.35
C GLY A 245 -3.08 -3.12 28.66
N GLU A 246 -3.89 -3.04 29.71
CA GLU A 246 -3.49 -2.55 31.03
C GLU A 246 -3.99 -3.47 32.16
N LYS A 247 -3.22 -3.50 33.25
CA LYS A 247 -3.47 -4.16 34.55
C LYS A 247 -3.50 -5.68 34.53
N SER A 248 -4.45 -6.30 33.82
CA SER A 248 -4.63 -7.77 33.83
C SER A 248 -5.38 -8.25 32.59
N LYS A 249 -5.52 -9.58 32.42
CA LYS A 249 -6.31 -10.14 31.32
C LYS A 249 -7.79 -9.74 31.43
N THR A 250 -8.33 -9.79 32.64
CA THR A 250 -9.72 -9.42 32.96
C THR A 250 -9.97 -7.96 32.63
N HIS A 251 -9.10 -7.06 33.11
CA HIS A 251 -9.23 -5.63 32.81
C HIS A 251 -9.16 -5.36 31.30
N THR A 252 -8.20 -6.01 30.61
CA THR A 252 -8.04 -5.87 29.16
C THR A 252 -9.30 -6.29 28.42
N LEU A 253 -9.87 -7.46 28.69
CA LEU A 253 -11.08 -7.93 27.98
C LEU A 253 -12.37 -7.19 28.42
N HIS A 254 -12.39 -6.61 29.62
CA HIS A 254 -13.49 -5.78 30.11
C HIS A 254 -13.48 -4.34 29.55
N SER A 255 -12.33 -3.87 29.06
CA SER A 255 -12.19 -2.56 28.41
C SER A 255 -12.79 -2.48 26.99
N LEU A 256 -13.44 -3.56 26.55
CA LEU A 256 -14.05 -3.71 25.22
C LEU A 256 -14.87 -2.48 24.79
N ARG A 257 -14.45 -1.90 23.67
CA ARG A 257 -15.19 -0.87 22.93
C ARG A 257 -15.28 -1.24 21.45
N GLY A 258 -16.26 -0.70 20.73
CA GLY A 258 -16.46 -1.01 19.33
C GLY A 258 -16.96 0.16 18.48
N ALA A 259 -16.68 0.07 17.18
CA ALA A 259 -17.21 0.95 16.16
C ALA A 259 -17.53 0.21 14.86
N THR A 260 -18.42 0.80 14.08
CA THR A 260 -18.80 0.37 12.74
C THR A 260 -17.98 1.12 11.70
N LEU A 261 -17.30 0.42 10.81
CA LEU A 261 -16.67 1.04 9.64
C LEU A 261 -17.69 1.09 8.50
N ARG A 262 -17.99 2.29 7.99
CA ARG A 262 -18.88 2.48 6.84
C ARG A 262 -18.15 3.08 5.65
N VAL A 263 -18.21 2.38 4.53
CA VAL A 263 -17.74 2.86 3.22
C VAL A 263 -18.87 3.67 2.56
N SER A 264 -18.54 4.84 2.01
CA SER A 264 -19.53 5.77 1.44
C SER A 264 -19.91 5.37 0.01
N GLY A 265 -21.20 5.20 -0.30
CA GLY A 265 -21.68 4.94 -1.67
C GLY A 265 -22.85 3.97 -1.79
N ALA A 266 -23.08 3.12 -0.77
CA ALA A 266 -24.07 2.06 -0.86
C ALA A 266 -25.46 2.50 -0.37
N ALA A 267 -26.35 2.79 -1.32
CA ALA A 267 -27.76 2.53 -1.11
C ALA A 267 -27.98 0.99 -1.16
N GLY A 268 -27.76 0.31 -0.03
CA GLY A 268 -28.26 -1.06 0.19
C GLY A 268 -27.34 -2.26 -0.12
N GLY A 269 -26.02 -2.09 -0.28
CA GLY A 269 -25.06 -3.20 -0.42
C GLY A 269 -24.01 -3.23 0.71
N GLY A 270 -23.84 -4.39 1.37
CA GLY A 270 -22.86 -4.58 2.44
C GLY A 270 -21.43 -4.77 1.91
N HIS A 271 -20.44 -4.17 2.56
CA HIS A 271 -19.02 -4.32 2.19
C HIS A 271 -18.34 -5.38 3.06
N THR A 272 -17.35 -6.08 2.50
CA THR A 272 -16.49 -7.02 3.23
C THR A 272 -15.06 -6.49 3.26
N LEU A 273 -14.42 -6.55 4.43
CA LEU A 273 -13.00 -6.30 4.59
C LEU A 273 -12.21 -7.55 4.20
N LEU A 274 -11.30 -7.43 3.24
CA LEU A 274 -10.49 -8.55 2.73
C LEU A 274 -9.09 -8.59 3.34
N ALA A 275 -8.49 -7.43 3.52
CA ALA A 275 -7.15 -7.26 4.07
C ALA A 275 -7.02 -5.94 4.81
N SER A 276 -6.01 -5.85 5.66
CA SER A 276 -5.84 -4.78 6.63
C SER A 276 -4.37 -4.49 6.83
N SER A 277 -4.03 -3.22 7.07
CA SER A 277 -2.70 -2.81 7.50
C SER A 277 -2.74 -1.53 8.30
N VAL A 278 -2.15 -1.57 9.50
CA VAL A 278 -1.88 -0.35 10.28
C VAL A 278 -0.84 0.51 9.57
N ILE A 279 -1.07 1.81 9.51
CA ILE A 279 -0.13 2.76 8.91
C ILE A 279 0.82 3.23 10.01
N PRO A 280 2.14 2.96 9.93
CA PRO A 280 3.07 3.37 10.97
C PRO A 280 3.04 4.88 11.22
N GLY A 281 3.00 5.27 12.49
CA GLY A 281 2.92 6.66 12.95
C GLY A 281 2.58 6.76 14.43
N THR A 282 2.58 7.99 14.97
CA THR A 282 2.25 8.24 16.39
C THR A 282 0.76 8.50 16.58
N GLN A 283 0.27 9.65 16.14
CA GLN A 283 -1.13 10.08 16.21
C GLN A 283 -1.45 10.99 15.01
N PRO A 284 -2.66 10.94 14.44
CA PRO A 284 -3.70 9.94 14.70
C PRO A 284 -3.27 8.52 14.28
N VAL A 285 -3.91 7.49 14.83
CA VAL A 285 -3.71 6.09 14.40
C VAL A 285 -4.42 5.89 13.07
N LEU A 286 -3.66 5.97 11.99
CA LEU A 286 -4.16 5.73 10.65
C LEU A 286 -4.10 4.24 10.32
N TRP A 287 -5.11 3.78 9.60
CA TRP A 287 -5.26 2.38 9.21
C TRP A 287 -5.82 2.31 7.80
N SER A 288 -5.43 1.28 7.06
CA SER A 288 -5.94 1.03 5.72
C SER A 288 -6.49 -0.38 5.56
N GLY A 289 -7.56 -0.49 4.80
CA GLY A 289 -8.18 -1.76 4.47
C GLY A 289 -8.51 -1.87 2.99
N VAL A 290 -8.54 -3.11 2.52
CA VAL A 290 -9.04 -3.49 1.20
C VAL A 290 -10.48 -3.96 1.36
N PHE A 291 -11.41 -3.27 0.71
CA PHE A 291 -12.84 -3.52 0.81
C PHE A 291 -13.38 -4.04 -0.51
N SER A 292 -14.44 -4.85 -0.45
CA SER A 292 -15.17 -5.31 -1.62
C SER A 292 -16.67 -5.30 -1.39
N GLU A 293 -17.43 -4.91 -2.41
CA GLU A 293 -18.89 -4.99 -2.43
C GLU A 293 -19.38 -6.44 -2.62
N ASP A 294 -18.64 -7.27 -3.37
CA ASP A 294 -19.03 -8.63 -3.76
C ASP A 294 -18.13 -9.72 -3.14
N ALA A 295 -17.65 -9.52 -1.91
CA ALA A 295 -16.77 -10.46 -1.20
C ALA A 295 -15.52 -10.87 -2.01
N GLY A 296 -14.93 -9.92 -2.75
CA GLY A 296 -13.67 -10.08 -3.49
C GLY A 296 -13.79 -10.57 -4.92
N ARG A 297 -15.01 -10.71 -5.47
CA ARG A 297 -15.23 -11.20 -6.85
C ARG A 297 -14.98 -10.13 -7.92
N THR A 298 -15.39 -8.89 -7.66
CA THR A 298 -15.23 -7.73 -8.57
C THR A 298 -15.16 -6.44 -7.75
N ASN A 299 -14.45 -5.42 -8.26
CA ASN A 299 -14.33 -4.08 -7.66
C ASN A 299 -13.85 -4.06 -6.20
N THR A 300 -12.53 -3.95 -6.00
CA THR A 300 -11.94 -3.72 -4.67
C THR A 300 -11.47 -2.28 -4.52
N GLU A 301 -11.58 -1.75 -3.30
CA GLU A 301 -11.16 -0.38 -2.98
C GLU A 301 -10.18 -0.38 -1.80
N LEU A 302 -9.11 0.41 -1.92
CA LEU A 302 -8.18 0.69 -0.83
C LEU A 302 -8.61 1.99 -0.15
N LEU A 303 -8.96 1.89 1.12
CA LEU A 303 -9.48 3.01 1.92
C LEU A 303 -8.54 3.31 3.09
N VAL A 304 -8.49 4.57 3.52
CA VAL A 304 -7.80 4.98 4.75
C VAL A 304 -8.81 5.49 5.77
N PHE A 305 -8.66 5.05 7.02
CA PHE A 305 -9.42 5.51 8.16
C PHE A 305 -8.49 6.06 9.24
N ASP A 306 -9.07 6.91 10.08
CA ASP A 306 -8.52 7.26 11.39
C ASP A 306 -9.29 6.43 12.42
N ILE A 307 -8.57 5.50 13.04
CA ILE A 307 -9.12 4.51 13.98
C ILE A 307 -8.72 4.82 15.41
N SER A 308 -8.26 6.05 15.68
CA SER A 308 -7.84 6.49 17.01
C SER A 308 -8.97 6.25 18.03
N ALA A 309 -8.62 5.60 19.13
CA ALA A 309 -9.54 5.39 20.23
C ALA A 309 -9.64 6.69 21.05
N ASP A 310 -10.86 7.19 21.28
CA ASP A 310 -11.09 8.26 22.24
C ASP A 310 -11.39 7.64 23.61
N LEU A 311 -10.33 7.44 24.39
CA LEU A 311 -10.42 6.79 25.70
C LEU A 311 -10.79 7.78 26.83
N THR A 312 -11.06 9.06 26.50
CA THR A 312 -11.35 10.10 27.51
C THR A 312 -12.83 10.20 27.90
N GLY A 313 -13.72 9.57 27.13
CA GLY A 313 -15.15 9.49 27.40
C GLY A 313 -15.56 8.16 28.08
N GLY A 314 -16.56 8.21 28.96
CA GLY A 314 -17.21 7.03 29.57
C GLY A 314 -17.83 6.05 28.55
N THR A 315 -18.71 5.14 29.00
CA THR A 315 -19.24 3.92 28.32
C THR A 315 -19.89 4.04 26.93
N LYS A 316 -19.73 5.15 26.20
CA LYS A 316 -20.44 5.52 24.97
C LYS A 316 -20.11 4.69 23.72
N ASP A 317 -19.10 3.84 23.79
CA ASP A 317 -18.59 3.07 22.65
C ASP A 317 -18.79 1.55 22.85
N ALA A 318 -19.90 1.13 23.45
CA ALA A 318 -20.23 -0.29 23.59
C ALA A 318 -20.50 -0.95 22.22
N ASP A 319 -19.96 -2.16 22.01
CA ASP A 319 -20.19 -2.92 20.79
C ASP A 319 -21.50 -3.74 20.86
N PRO A 320 -22.34 -3.74 19.81
CA PRO A 320 -23.60 -4.49 19.81
C PRO A 320 -23.44 -6.01 19.60
N ASP A 321 -22.34 -6.44 18.97
CA ASP A 321 -22.11 -7.83 18.56
C ASP A 321 -21.16 -8.58 19.50
N PHE A 322 -20.25 -7.87 20.17
CA PHE A 322 -19.26 -8.41 21.11
C PHE A 322 -19.50 -7.97 22.56
N PHE A 323 -19.28 -8.87 23.51
CA PHE A 323 -19.45 -8.58 24.94
C PHE A 323 -18.55 -9.43 25.85
N SER A 324 -18.14 -8.87 26.99
CA SER A 324 -17.31 -9.54 28.01
C SER A 324 -18.00 -9.79 29.35
N ILE A 325 -18.85 -8.86 29.84
CA ILE A 325 -19.65 -9.04 31.09
C ILE A 325 -21.12 -8.68 30.85
N GLY A 326 -22.02 -9.66 30.98
CA GLY A 326 -23.47 -9.42 30.91
C GLY A 326 -23.90 -8.68 29.63
N MET A 327 -25.18 -8.37 29.48
CA MET A 327 -25.66 -7.57 28.36
C MET A 327 -26.02 -6.17 28.86
N SER A 328 -25.29 -5.15 28.40
CA SER A 328 -25.72 -3.75 28.54
C SER A 328 -26.76 -3.40 27.46
N LYS A 329 -27.54 -2.34 27.71
CA LYS A 329 -28.60 -1.87 26.80
C LYS A 329 -27.99 -1.43 25.47
N PHE A 330 -28.75 -1.66 24.39
CA PHE A 330 -28.39 -1.27 23.02
C PHE A 330 -28.16 0.25 22.91
N GLU A 331 -26.90 0.67 22.92
CA GLU A 331 -26.50 2.00 22.47
C GLU A 331 -26.20 1.98 20.96
N THR A 332 -26.40 3.11 20.28
CA THR A 332 -26.06 3.24 18.86
C THR A 332 -24.54 3.18 18.68
N PRO A 333 -23.99 2.20 17.92
CA PRO A 333 -22.54 2.06 17.80
C PRO A 333 -21.90 3.26 17.09
N LYS A 334 -20.74 3.69 17.59
CA LYS A 334 -19.89 4.68 16.94
C LYS A 334 -19.64 4.28 15.49
N THR A 335 -19.73 5.22 14.56
CA THR A 335 -19.52 4.96 13.13
C THR A 335 -18.36 5.78 12.61
N LEU A 336 -17.38 5.12 12.00
CA LEU A 336 -16.24 5.74 11.35
C LEU A 336 -16.41 5.70 9.83
N ARG A 337 -15.99 6.77 9.16
CA ARG A 337 -15.98 6.91 7.70
C ARG A 337 -14.54 7.06 7.20
N PRO A 338 -14.23 6.63 5.97
CA PRO A 338 -12.89 6.77 5.43
C PRO A 338 -12.52 8.24 5.28
N LYS A 339 -11.24 8.55 5.52
CA LYS A 339 -10.63 9.84 5.22
C LYS A 339 -10.47 10.03 3.70
N ALA A 340 -10.14 8.95 2.99
CA ALA A 340 -9.95 8.96 1.54
C ALA A 340 -10.14 7.56 0.93
N VAL A 341 -10.52 7.54 -0.36
CA VAL A 341 -10.39 6.37 -1.24
C VAL A 341 -9.09 6.55 -2.01
N LEU A 342 -8.11 5.67 -1.78
CA LEU A 342 -6.79 5.80 -2.38
C LEU A 342 -6.68 5.14 -3.74
N PHE A 343 -7.27 3.95 -3.89
CA PHE A 343 -7.05 3.16 -5.08
C PHE A 343 -8.23 2.25 -5.36
N ARG A 344 -8.66 2.21 -6.62
CA ARG A 344 -9.66 1.26 -7.12
C ARG A 344 -9.01 0.33 -8.10
N GLN A 345 -9.06 -0.95 -7.78
CA GLN A 345 -8.49 -2.01 -8.60
C GLN A 345 -9.35 -3.25 -8.37
N SER A 346 -9.49 -4.12 -9.37
CA SER A 346 -10.18 -5.39 -9.13
C SER A 346 -9.30 -6.35 -8.35
N ILE A 347 -9.92 -7.28 -7.63
CA ILE A 347 -9.26 -8.49 -7.08
C ILE A 347 -8.03 -8.25 -6.19
N MET A 348 -7.97 -7.15 -5.44
CA MET A 348 -6.97 -6.97 -4.38
C MET A 348 -7.17 -8.00 -3.27
N THR A 349 -6.09 -8.65 -2.84
CA THR A 349 -6.11 -9.71 -1.82
C THR A 349 -5.37 -9.33 -0.54
N SER A 350 -4.40 -8.42 -0.61
CA SER A 350 -3.58 -8.03 0.54
C SER A 350 -3.16 -6.56 0.48
N VAL A 351 -2.85 -6.01 1.65
CA VAL A 351 -2.25 -4.68 1.79
C VAL A 351 -1.20 -4.70 2.89
N LEU A 352 -0.09 -4.01 2.66
CA LEU A 352 0.93 -3.65 3.64
C LEU A 352 1.21 -2.16 3.51
N ALA A 353 1.01 -1.40 4.58
CA ALA A 353 1.28 0.02 4.64
C ALA A 353 2.60 0.28 5.36
N THR A 354 3.38 1.22 4.83
CA THR A 354 4.64 1.70 5.38
C THR A 354 4.67 3.22 5.31
N ARG A 355 5.61 3.83 6.04
CA ARG A 355 5.85 5.27 5.95
C ARG A 355 7.30 5.48 5.53
N GLN A 356 7.49 6.23 4.45
CA GLN A 356 8.79 6.63 3.94
C GLN A 356 8.83 8.15 3.89
N LYS A 357 9.53 8.76 4.87
CA LYS A 357 9.54 10.21 5.10
C LYS A 357 8.10 10.74 5.28
N ALA A 358 7.72 11.79 4.54
CA ALA A 358 6.37 12.35 4.57
C ALA A 358 5.32 11.51 3.82
N TRP A 359 5.75 10.51 3.05
CA TRP A 359 4.88 9.70 2.20
C TRP A 359 4.40 8.42 2.89
N LEU A 360 3.15 8.07 2.65
CA LEU A 360 2.59 6.76 2.92
C LEU A 360 2.87 5.87 1.70
N VAL A 361 3.28 4.62 1.91
CA VAL A 361 3.49 3.68 0.81
C VAL A 361 2.75 2.38 1.08
N PHE A 362 1.94 1.97 0.12
CA PHE A 362 1.13 0.77 0.17
C PHE A 362 1.65 -0.26 -0.82
N PHE A 363 1.86 -1.48 -0.35
CA PHE A 363 2.12 -2.66 -1.15
C PHE A 363 0.84 -3.50 -1.18
N ILE A 364 0.36 -3.81 -2.38
CA ILE A 364 -0.96 -4.38 -2.60
C ILE A 364 -0.79 -5.65 -3.42
N GLY A 365 -1.21 -6.78 -2.86
CA GLY A 365 -1.28 -8.05 -3.57
C GLY A 365 -2.62 -8.20 -4.28
N THR A 366 -2.62 -8.93 -5.40
CA THR A 366 -3.83 -9.24 -6.16
C THR A 366 -4.02 -10.74 -6.39
N ALA A 367 -5.26 -11.14 -6.71
CA ALA A 367 -5.58 -12.54 -6.98
C ALA A 367 -5.01 -13.05 -8.31
N ASP A 368 -4.57 -12.15 -9.20
CA ASP A 368 -3.82 -12.44 -10.44
C ASP A 368 -2.30 -12.31 -10.28
N GLY A 369 -1.79 -12.29 -9.04
CA GLY A 369 -0.37 -12.45 -8.77
C GLY A 369 0.48 -11.19 -8.96
N LEU A 370 -0.12 -10.00 -8.88
CA LEU A 370 0.61 -8.73 -8.91
C LEU A 370 0.96 -8.26 -7.50
N LEU A 371 2.16 -7.69 -7.36
CA LEU A 371 2.50 -6.80 -6.26
C LEU A 371 2.56 -5.37 -6.79
N ILE A 372 1.60 -4.55 -6.40
CA ILE A 372 1.48 -3.15 -6.78
C ILE A 372 1.99 -2.28 -5.63
N LYS A 373 2.78 -1.26 -5.94
CA LYS A 373 3.19 -0.20 -5.02
C LYS A 373 2.43 1.08 -5.34
N LEU A 374 1.96 1.77 -4.30
CA LEU A 374 1.32 3.08 -4.38
C LEU A 374 1.88 4.00 -3.31
N ALA A 375 2.48 5.13 -3.69
CA ALA A 375 2.86 6.18 -2.75
C ALA A 375 1.77 7.25 -2.67
N VAL A 376 1.51 7.77 -1.47
CA VAL A 376 0.44 8.72 -1.18
C VAL A 376 0.95 9.83 -0.27
N ASP A 377 0.65 11.07 -0.61
CA ASP A 377 1.09 12.23 0.17
C ASP A 377 0.18 12.49 1.39
N LYS A 378 0.53 13.52 2.19
CA LYS A 378 -0.24 13.91 3.38
C LYS A 378 -1.67 14.41 3.10
N HIS A 379 -1.99 14.77 1.86
CA HIS A 379 -3.31 15.21 1.42
C HIS A 379 -4.08 14.10 0.70
N TYR A 380 -3.57 12.87 0.73
CA TYR A 380 -4.10 11.70 0.03
C TYR A 380 -4.05 11.81 -1.50
N HIS A 381 -3.17 12.63 -2.07
CA HIS A 381 -2.85 12.55 -3.50
C HIS A 381 -2.00 11.31 -3.76
N THR A 382 -2.35 10.60 -4.83
CA THR A 382 -1.75 9.32 -5.18
C THR A 382 -0.73 9.51 -6.28
N SER A 383 0.47 8.95 -6.09
CA SER A 383 1.42 8.75 -7.19
C SER A 383 0.92 7.67 -8.15
N CYS A 384 1.59 7.53 -9.29
CA CYS A 384 1.32 6.44 -10.20
C CYS A 384 1.58 5.05 -9.57
N PRO A 385 0.59 4.12 -9.61
CA PRO A 385 0.80 2.76 -9.15
C PRO A 385 1.88 2.06 -9.98
N THR A 386 2.80 1.39 -9.30
CA THR A 386 3.93 0.68 -9.94
C THR A 386 3.84 -0.81 -9.65
N VAL A 387 3.93 -1.65 -10.69
CA VAL A 387 4.01 -3.11 -10.50
C VAL A 387 5.46 -3.49 -10.16
N LEU A 388 5.69 -3.96 -8.93
CA LEU A 388 7.01 -4.40 -8.47
C LEU A 388 7.31 -5.85 -8.87
N TYR A 389 6.28 -6.69 -8.86
CA TYR A 389 6.37 -8.11 -9.18
C TYR A 389 5.08 -8.60 -9.85
N ARG A 390 5.24 -9.61 -10.72
CA ARG A 390 4.16 -10.35 -11.37
C ARG A 390 4.52 -11.84 -11.34
N ALA A 391 3.60 -12.66 -10.84
CA ALA A 391 3.75 -14.10 -10.92
C ALA A 391 3.61 -14.60 -12.37
N ASN A 392 4.36 -15.64 -12.73
CA ASN A 392 4.41 -16.13 -14.12
C ASN A 392 3.11 -16.83 -14.60
N ASP A 393 2.28 -17.26 -13.66
CA ASP A 393 1.07 -18.06 -13.88
C ASP A 393 -0.17 -17.44 -13.21
N ASP A 394 -0.12 -16.13 -12.96
CA ASP A 394 -1.20 -15.35 -12.33
C ASP A 394 -1.69 -15.94 -10.99
N ARG A 395 -0.85 -16.70 -10.28
CA ARG A 395 -1.20 -17.30 -8.98
C ARG A 395 -1.46 -16.19 -7.95
N PRO A 396 -2.47 -16.34 -7.07
CA PRO A 396 -2.88 -15.28 -6.16
C PRO A 396 -1.82 -14.95 -5.12
N VAL A 397 -1.67 -13.66 -4.83
CA VAL A 397 -0.90 -13.20 -3.66
C VAL A 397 -1.68 -13.48 -2.39
N PHE A 398 -0.98 -14.04 -1.40
CA PHE A 398 -1.55 -14.36 -0.10
C PHE A 398 -2.11 -13.12 0.61
N PRO A 399 -3.18 -13.23 1.43
CA PRO A 399 -3.81 -12.09 2.08
C PRO A 399 -2.93 -11.28 3.06
N LYS A 400 -1.72 -11.78 3.37
CA LYS A 400 -0.78 -11.15 4.28
C LYS A 400 0.56 -10.92 3.58
N LEU A 401 1.07 -9.70 3.69
CA LEU A 401 2.40 -9.27 3.24
C LEU A 401 3.20 -8.80 4.46
N LEU A 402 4.50 -9.08 4.52
CA LEU A 402 5.37 -8.60 5.59
C LEU A 402 6.60 -7.91 5.00
N LEU A 403 6.99 -6.80 5.61
CA LEU A 403 8.23 -6.11 5.30
C LEU A 403 9.41 -6.86 5.90
N ASP A 404 10.54 -6.86 5.21
CA ASP A 404 11.81 -7.31 5.73
C ASP A 404 12.27 -6.39 6.87
N GLN A 405 12.38 -6.95 8.08
CA GLN A 405 12.66 -6.18 9.31
C GLN A 405 14.13 -5.77 9.44
N VAL A 406 15.05 -6.29 8.61
CA VAL A 406 16.48 -5.96 8.70
C VAL A 406 16.80 -4.70 7.91
N ASP A 407 16.44 -4.68 6.62
CA ASP A 407 16.81 -3.58 5.71
C ASP A 407 15.64 -2.67 5.35
N LEU A 408 14.39 -3.07 5.64
CA LEU A 408 13.16 -2.37 5.26
C LEU A 408 13.07 -2.08 3.74
N LYS A 409 13.88 -2.77 2.93
CA LYS A 409 14.02 -2.57 1.47
C LYS A 409 13.40 -3.72 0.68
N HIS A 410 12.82 -4.72 1.35
CA HIS A 410 12.15 -5.85 0.69
C HIS A 410 10.81 -6.20 1.32
N VAL A 411 9.90 -6.72 0.52
CA VAL A 411 8.62 -7.30 0.94
C VAL A 411 8.63 -8.78 0.66
N TYR A 412 8.25 -9.58 1.66
CA TYR A 412 7.97 -11.00 1.47
C TYR A 412 6.57 -11.15 0.87
N VAL A 413 6.50 -11.68 -0.35
CA VAL A 413 5.28 -11.90 -1.13
C VAL A 413 4.98 -13.40 -1.22
N PRO A 414 4.04 -13.92 -0.40
CA PRO A 414 3.68 -15.32 -0.46
C PRO A 414 2.67 -15.51 -1.57
N LEU A 415 2.88 -16.60 -2.29
CA LEU A 415 1.99 -17.13 -3.29
C LEU A 415 1.57 -18.53 -2.80
N ARG A 416 0.92 -19.34 -3.63
CA ARG A 416 0.43 -20.66 -3.22
C ARG A 416 1.50 -21.55 -2.55
N ASP A 417 2.56 -21.90 -3.27
CA ASP A 417 3.65 -22.80 -2.86
C ASP A 417 5.02 -22.11 -2.97
N GLN A 418 5.05 -20.78 -3.08
CA GLN A 418 6.26 -20.00 -3.31
C GLN A 418 6.27 -18.72 -2.48
N MET A 419 7.46 -18.34 -2.01
CA MET A 419 7.74 -17.08 -1.34
C MET A 419 8.75 -16.28 -2.17
N ARG A 420 8.47 -15.01 -2.45
CA ARG A 420 9.41 -14.09 -3.10
C ARG A 420 9.83 -12.98 -2.14
N ARG A 421 11.11 -12.58 -2.19
CA ARG A 421 11.62 -11.39 -1.52
C ARG A 421 11.79 -10.28 -2.57
N VAL A 422 10.81 -9.37 -2.63
CA VAL A 422 10.71 -8.38 -3.70
C VAL A 422 11.23 -7.03 -3.20
N PRO A 423 12.17 -6.36 -3.90
CA PRO A 423 12.65 -5.04 -3.49
C PRO A 423 11.53 -4.00 -3.57
N VAL A 424 11.48 -3.11 -2.57
CA VAL A 424 10.46 -2.04 -2.49
C VAL A 424 10.60 -1.00 -3.60
N ALA A 425 11.80 -0.84 -4.16
CA ALA A 425 12.10 0.09 -5.24
C ALA A 425 13.27 -0.41 -6.09
N LYS A 426 13.30 0.02 -7.36
CA LYS A 426 14.38 -0.29 -8.31
C LYS A 426 15.03 1.02 -8.80
N CYS A 427 15.55 1.82 -7.88
CA CYS A 427 16.01 3.18 -8.17
C CYS A 427 17.08 3.27 -9.27
N SER A 428 17.95 2.26 -9.37
CA SER A 428 19.05 2.23 -10.34
C SER A 428 18.64 2.22 -11.81
N ILE A 429 17.35 1.99 -12.11
CA ILE A 429 16.84 2.09 -13.50
C ILE A 429 16.78 3.54 -14.00
N TYR A 430 16.75 4.52 -13.10
CA TYR A 430 16.67 5.93 -13.44
C TYR A 430 18.07 6.53 -13.57
N THR A 431 18.39 7.05 -14.75
CA THR A 431 19.76 7.38 -15.13
C THR A 431 20.12 8.84 -14.90
N ASN A 432 19.14 9.69 -14.65
CA ASN A 432 19.32 11.12 -14.38
C ASN A 432 18.34 11.63 -13.31
N VAL A 433 18.64 12.82 -12.77
CA VAL A 433 17.85 13.44 -11.69
C VAL A 433 16.38 13.66 -12.05
N ARG A 434 16.07 13.99 -13.32
CA ARG A 434 14.67 14.20 -13.74
C ARG A 434 13.91 12.89 -13.77
N GLU A 435 14.50 11.83 -14.33
CA GLU A 435 13.91 10.48 -14.30
C GLU A 435 13.72 9.97 -12.87
N CYS A 436 14.72 10.16 -12.01
CA CYS A 436 14.66 9.74 -10.61
C CYS A 436 13.55 10.46 -9.84
N TRP A 437 13.39 11.77 -10.07
CA TRP A 437 12.32 12.56 -9.46
C TRP A 437 10.93 12.23 -10.02
N SER A 438 10.81 12.09 -11.35
CA SER A 438 9.55 11.74 -12.03
C SER A 438 9.07 10.31 -11.77
N ALA A 439 9.90 9.48 -11.13
CA ALA A 439 9.49 8.18 -10.63
C ALA A 439 8.47 8.28 -9.48
N GLU A 440 8.43 9.42 -8.77
CA GLU A 440 7.56 9.67 -7.61
C GLU A 440 7.70 8.59 -6.52
N ASP A 441 8.90 8.01 -6.41
CA ASP A 441 9.20 6.91 -5.52
C ASP A 441 9.93 7.43 -4.27
N PRO A 442 9.29 7.48 -3.09
CA PRO A 442 9.88 8.08 -1.88
C PRO A 442 11.08 7.30 -1.32
N TYR A 443 11.33 6.08 -1.81
CA TYR A 443 12.53 5.30 -1.49
C TYR A 443 13.75 5.72 -2.30
N CYS A 444 13.53 6.40 -3.44
CA CYS A 444 14.58 6.76 -4.37
C CYS A 444 15.02 8.21 -4.19
N ILE A 445 16.34 8.40 -4.18
CA ILE A 445 16.99 9.71 -4.17
C ILE A 445 18.01 9.79 -5.30
N TRP A 446 18.24 10.99 -5.80
CA TRP A 446 19.37 11.25 -6.68
C TRP A 446 20.58 11.64 -5.83
N CYS A 447 21.59 10.78 -5.79
CA CYS A 447 22.85 11.05 -5.12
C CYS A 447 23.77 11.83 -6.07
N GLY A 448 24.00 13.11 -5.76
CA GLY A 448 24.79 14.02 -6.60
C GLY A 448 26.24 13.57 -6.75
N SER A 449 26.87 13.18 -5.64
CA SER A 449 28.27 12.75 -5.60
C SER A 449 28.53 11.49 -6.43
N LYS A 450 27.56 10.57 -6.46
CA LYS A 450 27.61 9.33 -7.27
C LYS A 450 27.01 9.48 -8.66
N ARG A 451 26.27 10.57 -8.92
CA ARG A 451 25.50 10.82 -10.15
C ARG A 451 24.58 9.64 -10.51
N SER A 452 23.86 9.13 -9.52
CA SER A 452 23.01 7.95 -9.67
C SER A 452 21.76 8.03 -8.80
N CYS A 453 20.66 7.45 -9.27
CA CYS A 453 19.45 7.26 -8.47
C CYS A 453 19.59 6.00 -7.60
N THR A 454 19.43 6.13 -6.28
CA THR A 454 19.72 5.08 -5.28
C THR A 454 18.89 5.26 -4.01
N PHE A 455 19.06 4.39 -3.02
CA PHE A 455 18.49 4.60 -1.68
C PHE A 455 19.32 5.63 -0.90
N GLU A 456 18.71 6.25 0.11
CA GLU A 456 19.39 7.29 0.89
C GLU A 456 20.67 6.80 1.58
N ASP A 457 20.60 5.66 2.27
CA ASP A 457 21.74 5.07 2.98
C ASP A 457 22.90 4.73 2.04
N ASP A 458 22.58 4.42 0.79
CA ASP A 458 23.55 4.04 -0.22
C ASP A 458 24.28 5.26 -0.79
N CYS A 459 23.82 6.50 -0.58
CA CYS A 459 24.53 7.69 -1.03
C CYS A 459 25.78 7.98 -0.20
N GLY A 460 25.73 7.72 1.11
CA GLY A 460 26.86 7.84 2.04
C GLY A 460 27.26 9.28 2.42
N ASP A 461 26.64 10.30 1.82
CA ASP A 461 26.77 11.70 2.20
C ASP A 461 25.41 12.43 2.13
N SER A 462 25.36 13.72 2.44
CA SER A 462 24.15 14.54 2.38
C SER A 462 24.02 15.37 1.09
N ASP A 463 24.71 14.96 0.02
CA ASP A 463 24.64 15.55 -1.32
C ASP A 463 23.60 14.81 -2.19
N TRP A 464 22.36 14.80 -1.72
CA TRP A 464 21.26 14.14 -2.42
C TRP A 464 20.05 15.05 -2.57
N VAL A 465 19.23 14.76 -3.58
CA VAL A 465 17.93 15.38 -3.81
C VAL A 465 16.85 14.31 -4.01
N SER A 466 15.63 14.60 -3.61
CA SER A 466 14.49 13.69 -3.61
C SER A 466 13.21 14.45 -3.93
N ILE A 467 12.12 13.72 -4.15
CA ILE A 467 10.77 14.31 -4.30
C ILE A 467 10.39 15.18 -3.09
N ALA A 468 9.47 16.12 -3.30
CA ALA A 468 8.93 16.96 -2.23
C ALA A 468 8.15 16.13 -1.19
N ASP A 469 7.83 16.74 -0.04
CA ASP A 469 7.03 16.10 1.01
C ASP A 469 5.54 15.93 0.63
N ASP A 470 5.11 16.59 -0.43
CA ASP A 470 3.79 16.49 -1.03
C ASP A 470 3.87 16.31 -2.55
N TYR A 471 2.77 15.87 -3.15
CA TYR A 471 2.70 15.65 -4.60
C TYR A 471 2.87 16.98 -5.35
N GLN A 472 3.73 16.98 -6.37
CA GLN A 472 4.04 18.15 -7.18
C GLN A 472 4.10 17.76 -8.65
N GLU A 473 3.37 18.46 -9.52
CA GLU A 473 3.34 18.16 -10.96
C GLU A 473 4.66 18.49 -11.68
N LYS A 474 5.49 19.35 -11.09
CA LYS A 474 6.74 19.84 -11.67
C LYS A 474 7.83 19.93 -10.63
N MET A 475 9.03 19.48 -10.99
CA MET A 475 10.23 19.59 -10.15
C MET A 475 10.63 21.06 -9.89
N VAL A 476 10.41 21.92 -10.87
CA VAL A 476 10.67 23.36 -10.76
C VAL A 476 9.45 24.10 -11.28
N SER A 477 8.88 24.98 -10.46
CA SER A 477 7.86 25.92 -10.89
C SER A 477 8.41 27.35 -10.84
N TYR A 478 7.75 28.24 -11.56
CA TYR A 478 8.11 29.65 -11.56
C TYR A 478 6.86 30.53 -11.57
N ARG A 479 7.01 31.74 -11.03
CA ARG A 479 6.00 32.79 -11.13
C ARG A 479 6.64 34.11 -11.51
N VAL A 480 5.89 34.95 -12.20
CA VAL A 480 6.33 36.25 -12.69
C VAL A 480 5.41 37.32 -12.10
N ALA A 481 6.01 38.20 -11.30
CA ALA A 481 5.33 39.31 -10.65
C ALA A 481 5.80 40.63 -11.26
N LYS A 482 4.93 41.65 -11.25
CA LYS A 482 5.26 43.01 -11.69
C LYS A 482 4.82 44.00 -10.63
N ALA A 483 5.79 44.67 -10.00
CA ALA A 483 5.53 45.69 -9.00
C ALA A 483 4.85 46.92 -9.61
N SER A 484 4.22 47.74 -8.77
CA SER A 484 3.62 49.03 -9.19
C SER A 484 4.64 49.98 -9.83
N THR A 485 5.92 49.84 -9.48
CA THR A 485 7.06 50.57 -10.07
C THR A 485 7.40 50.12 -11.50
N GLY A 486 6.73 49.09 -12.03
CA GLY A 486 7.00 48.50 -13.34
C GLY A 486 8.10 47.44 -13.34
N GLN A 487 8.75 47.20 -12.19
CA GLN A 487 9.81 46.22 -12.04
C GLN A 487 9.26 44.78 -12.08
N ILE A 488 9.88 43.92 -12.91
CA ILE A 488 9.47 42.52 -13.08
C ILE A 488 10.39 41.62 -12.25
N THR A 489 9.79 40.73 -11.47
CA THR A 489 10.51 39.75 -10.64
C THR A 489 10.09 38.34 -11.03
N LEU A 490 11.08 37.53 -11.38
CA LEU A 490 10.96 36.10 -11.60
C LEU A 490 11.27 35.37 -10.29
N HIS A 491 10.31 34.61 -9.77
CA HIS A 491 10.51 33.72 -8.63
C HIS A 491 10.56 32.28 -9.13
N ILE A 492 11.61 31.56 -8.76
CA ILE A 492 11.81 30.13 -9.03
C ILE A 492 11.61 29.38 -7.72
N GLN A 493 10.84 28.30 -7.78
CA GLN A 493 10.58 27.38 -6.68
C GLN A 493 11.01 25.98 -7.10
N THR A 494 11.88 25.35 -6.32
CA THR A 494 12.16 23.92 -6.45
C THR A 494 11.21 23.11 -5.57
N HIS A 495 10.68 22.04 -6.11
CA HIS A 495 9.77 21.10 -5.46
C HIS A 495 10.52 19.81 -5.12
N LEU A 496 11.49 19.95 -4.22
CA LEU A 496 12.46 18.94 -3.87
C LEU A 496 12.65 18.92 -2.36
N THR A 497 12.98 17.75 -1.83
CA THR A 497 13.71 17.63 -0.57
C THR A 497 15.18 17.35 -0.87
N ALA A 498 16.08 17.75 0.02
CA ALA A 498 17.52 17.63 -0.23
C ALA A 498 18.28 17.39 1.07
N GLY A 499 19.43 16.72 0.98
CA GLY A 499 20.33 16.58 2.12
C GLY A 499 21.01 17.91 2.47
N HIS A 500 21.53 18.02 3.69
CA HIS A 500 22.14 19.25 4.22
C HIS A 500 23.24 19.85 3.32
N ARG A 501 24.14 19.02 2.76
CA ARG A 501 25.19 19.49 1.84
C ARG A 501 24.61 20.01 0.52
N ALA A 502 23.55 19.38 0.00
CA ALA A 502 22.87 19.85 -1.19
C ALA A 502 22.16 21.20 -0.94
N GLN A 503 21.49 21.35 0.21
CA GLN A 503 20.81 22.58 0.61
C GLN A 503 21.78 23.76 0.84
N SER A 504 22.86 23.55 1.59
CA SER A 504 23.85 24.60 1.90
C SER A 504 24.59 25.14 0.67
N ASN A 505 24.65 24.34 -0.40
CA ASN A 505 25.27 24.69 -1.68
C ASN A 505 24.27 25.13 -2.74
N PHE A 506 23.07 25.52 -2.32
CA PHE A 506 22.02 25.98 -3.23
C PHE A 506 22.38 27.31 -3.90
N ALA A 507 22.30 27.37 -5.23
CA ALA A 507 22.54 28.59 -5.98
C ALA A 507 21.78 28.60 -7.30
N CYS A 508 21.42 29.78 -7.81
CA CYS A 508 20.79 29.94 -9.11
C CYS A 508 21.55 30.92 -10.00
N GLN A 509 21.74 30.55 -11.25
CA GLN A 509 22.31 31.40 -12.29
C GLN A 509 21.29 31.59 -13.40
N PHE A 510 20.98 32.85 -13.70
CA PHE A 510 20.03 33.23 -14.74
C PHE A 510 20.78 33.78 -15.95
N SER A 511 20.37 33.38 -17.14
CA SER A 511 20.99 33.83 -18.39
C SER A 511 19.97 34.07 -19.48
N ALA A 512 20.22 35.08 -20.30
CA ALA A 512 19.49 35.41 -21.51
C ALA A 512 20.49 35.71 -22.65
N ARG A 513 20.05 35.69 -23.91
CA ARG A 513 20.93 35.82 -25.10
C ARG A 513 21.78 37.10 -25.15
N SER A 514 21.43 38.14 -24.40
CA SER A 514 22.20 39.38 -24.32
C SER A 514 22.04 40.04 -22.94
N SER A 515 23.17 40.32 -22.28
CA SER A 515 23.33 41.05 -21.00
C SER A 515 23.01 40.34 -19.67
N VAL A 516 23.45 40.96 -18.57
CA VAL A 516 23.15 40.59 -17.19
C VAL A 516 21.64 40.73 -16.94
N LEU A 517 20.95 39.60 -16.76
CA LEU A 517 19.49 39.57 -16.64
C LEU A 517 19.00 40.12 -15.29
N CYS A 518 19.67 39.77 -14.19
CA CYS A 518 19.22 40.08 -12.84
C CYS A 518 20.01 41.24 -12.24
N SER A 519 19.32 42.13 -11.52
CA SER A 519 19.95 43.17 -10.70
C SER A 519 20.81 42.56 -9.59
N LEU A 520 21.94 43.20 -9.28
CA LEU A 520 22.86 42.81 -8.19
C LEU A 520 22.26 43.03 -6.78
N ASN A 521 21.19 43.82 -6.66
CA ASN A 521 20.50 44.10 -5.40
C ASN A 521 19.43 43.03 -5.05
N GLY A 522 19.53 41.83 -5.61
CA GLY A 522 18.59 40.73 -5.37
C GLY A 522 18.80 40.06 -4.01
N LEU A 523 17.74 39.39 -3.52
CA LEU A 523 17.85 38.51 -2.35
C LEU A 523 18.82 37.36 -2.65
N ALA A 524 19.66 37.01 -1.68
CA ALA A 524 20.49 35.82 -1.78
C ALA A 524 19.60 34.58 -1.99
N PRO A 525 20.00 33.64 -2.86
CA PRO A 525 19.25 32.42 -3.07
C PRO A 525 19.21 31.61 -1.77
N GLN A 526 18.02 31.17 -1.37
CA GLN A 526 17.82 30.35 -0.18
C GLN A 526 16.95 29.17 -0.56
N PHE A 527 17.43 27.95 -0.35
CA PHE A 527 16.64 26.76 -0.63
C PHE A 527 15.28 26.83 0.08
N PRO A 528 14.14 26.58 -0.60
CA PRO A 528 13.98 26.07 -1.97
C PRO A 528 13.69 27.13 -3.06
N GLN A 529 14.00 28.41 -2.82
CA GLN A 529 13.60 29.54 -3.66
C GLN A 529 14.78 30.39 -4.18
N CYS A 530 14.67 30.82 -5.43
CA CYS A 530 15.54 31.84 -6.02
C CYS A 530 14.72 32.96 -6.63
N THR A 531 15.25 34.18 -6.58
CA THR A 531 14.59 35.34 -7.20
C THR A 531 15.54 36.05 -8.16
N CYS A 532 15.00 36.52 -9.28
CA CYS A 532 15.71 37.34 -10.24
C CYS A 532 14.83 38.55 -10.56
N THR A 533 15.29 39.72 -10.15
CA THR A 533 14.64 40.98 -10.52
C THR A 533 15.28 41.49 -11.81
N LEU A 534 14.48 41.61 -12.86
CA LEU A 534 14.98 41.95 -14.20
C LEU A 534 15.53 43.39 -14.21
N THR A 535 16.64 43.59 -14.91
CA THR A 535 17.24 44.91 -15.14
C THR A 535 16.37 45.79 -16.04
N ASN A 536 15.64 45.18 -16.99
CA ASN A 536 14.65 45.86 -17.82
C ASN A 536 13.22 45.49 -17.38
N GLY A 537 12.39 46.50 -17.16
CA GLY A 537 10.97 46.35 -16.79
C GLY A 537 10.02 46.06 -17.96
N THR A 538 10.54 45.98 -19.19
CA THR A 538 9.76 45.65 -20.40
C THR A 538 10.18 44.31 -20.99
N LEU A 539 9.19 43.49 -21.39
CA LEU A 539 9.41 42.21 -22.08
C LEU A 539 9.20 42.39 -23.59
N PRO A 540 9.99 41.71 -24.45
CA PRO A 540 9.73 41.68 -25.89
C PRO A 540 8.37 41.07 -26.21
N ALA A 541 7.75 41.50 -27.32
CA ALA A 541 6.46 40.96 -27.78
C ALA A 541 6.49 39.44 -28.02
N GLU A 542 7.64 38.92 -28.49
CA GLU A 542 7.86 37.47 -28.72
C GLU A 542 8.12 36.67 -27.43
N GLY A 543 8.22 37.34 -26.27
CA GLY A 543 8.64 36.77 -25.00
C GLY A 543 10.16 36.71 -24.83
N LEU A 544 10.60 36.77 -23.58
CA LEU A 544 12.02 36.69 -23.21
C LEU A 544 12.39 35.24 -22.85
N LYS A 545 13.28 34.64 -23.65
CA LYS A 545 13.82 33.30 -23.37
C LYS A 545 14.91 33.38 -22.29
N VAL A 546 14.67 32.71 -21.16
CA VAL A 546 15.56 32.68 -20.00
C VAL A 546 15.98 31.25 -19.73
N SER A 547 17.27 31.04 -19.48
CA SER A 547 17.78 29.77 -18.98
C SER A 547 18.20 29.93 -17.52
N VAL A 548 17.65 29.08 -16.65
CA VAL A 548 17.91 29.06 -15.22
C VAL A 548 18.69 27.80 -14.88
N ARG A 549 19.94 27.97 -14.43
CA ARG A 549 20.77 26.89 -13.92
C ARG A 549 20.69 26.89 -12.40
N ILE A 550 20.15 25.83 -11.83
CA ILE A 550 19.98 25.65 -10.38
C ILE A 550 21.01 24.62 -9.92
N ARG A 551 21.79 24.95 -8.90
CA ARG A 551 22.78 24.06 -8.29
C ARG A 551 22.28 23.64 -6.91
N LEU A 552 22.33 22.34 -6.63
CA LEU A 552 22.01 21.69 -5.36
C LEU A 552 23.17 20.75 -5.04
N GLY A 553 24.13 21.22 -4.24
CA GLY A 553 25.39 20.49 -4.03
C GLY A 553 26.15 20.29 -5.33
N THR A 554 26.35 19.03 -5.74
CA THR A 554 26.96 18.68 -7.04
C THR A 554 25.93 18.51 -8.16
N THR A 555 24.64 18.43 -7.83
CA THR A 555 23.55 18.30 -8.80
C THR A 555 23.26 19.63 -9.47
N GLN A 556 23.05 19.61 -10.80
CA GLN A 556 22.66 20.77 -11.59
C GLN A 556 21.37 20.50 -12.35
N LEU A 557 20.43 21.45 -12.27
CA LEU A 557 19.19 21.48 -13.03
C LEU A 557 19.23 22.64 -14.02
N LEU A 558 18.71 22.43 -15.21
CA LEU A 558 18.63 23.46 -16.25
C LEU A 558 17.19 23.59 -16.73
N GLU A 559 16.57 24.73 -16.46
CA GLU A 559 15.23 25.07 -16.91
C GLU A 559 15.26 26.13 -18.02
N HIS A 560 14.43 25.93 -19.04
CA HIS A 560 14.23 26.87 -20.14
C HIS A 560 12.84 27.48 -20.02
N LEU A 561 12.79 28.78 -19.79
CA LEU A 561 11.57 29.54 -19.55
C LEU A 561 11.36 30.56 -20.66
N THR A 562 10.09 30.84 -20.96
CA THR A 562 9.71 31.96 -21.82
C THR A 562 8.86 32.91 -21.01
N LEU A 563 9.43 34.06 -20.64
CA LEU A 563 8.71 35.09 -19.89
C LEU A 563 7.86 35.90 -20.86
N ILE A 564 6.58 36.00 -20.58
CA ILE A 564 5.62 36.76 -21.37
C ILE A 564 4.91 37.78 -20.48
N ASP A 565 4.41 38.87 -21.07
CA ASP A 565 3.56 39.79 -20.33
C ASP A 565 2.21 39.13 -20.06
N CYS A 566 1.92 38.89 -18.78
CA CYS A 566 0.69 38.24 -18.33
C CYS A 566 -0.58 38.98 -18.80
N SER A 567 -0.47 40.28 -19.10
CA SER A 567 -1.57 41.11 -19.59
C SER A 567 -1.97 40.77 -21.04
N TYR A 568 -1.09 40.16 -21.83
CA TYR A 568 -1.40 39.72 -23.19
C TYR A 568 -2.13 38.38 -23.26
N LEU A 569 -2.18 37.63 -22.16
CA LEU A 569 -2.93 36.38 -22.06
C LEU A 569 -4.42 36.65 -21.77
N GLY A 570 -5.10 37.22 -22.75
CA GLY A 570 -6.54 37.49 -22.72
C GLY A 570 -7.37 36.42 -23.45
N GLY A 571 -8.63 36.28 -23.05
CA GLY A 571 -9.60 35.41 -23.73
C GLY A 571 -10.81 35.09 -22.85
N PRO A 572 -11.77 34.31 -23.36
CA PRO A 572 -12.89 33.80 -22.56
C PRO A 572 -12.38 32.98 -21.36
N PRO A 573 -13.02 33.08 -20.19
CA PRO A 573 -12.57 32.38 -18.99
C PRO A 573 -12.85 30.87 -19.09
N THR A 574 -11.91 30.15 -19.69
CA THR A 574 -11.94 28.70 -19.85
C THR A 574 -10.89 28.04 -18.98
N SER A 575 -11.09 26.75 -18.64
CA SER A 575 -10.08 25.91 -17.98
C SER A 575 -8.75 25.95 -18.72
N LEU A 576 -8.78 25.90 -20.06
CA LEU A 576 -7.61 25.96 -20.92
C LEU A 576 -6.84 27.28 -20.81
N LEU A 577 -7.55 28.42 -20.80
CA LEU A 577 -6.90 29.73 -20.64
C LEU A 577 -6.29 29.86 -19.24
N CYS A 578 -6.99 29.35 -18.21
CA CYS A 578 -6.48 29.29 -16.85
C CYS A 578 -5.18 28.48 -16.77
N GLN A 579 -5.16 27.25 -17.29
CA GLN A 579 -3.94 26.42 -17.33
C GLN A 579 -2.81 27.08 -18.11
N LYS A 580 -3.11 27.70 -19.26
CA LYS A 580 -2.12 28.44 -20.06
C LYS A 580 -1.53 29.60 -19.26
N CYS A 581 -2.35 30.32 -18.50
CA CYS A 581 -1.93 31.41 -17.63
C CYS A 581 -0.99 30.93 -16.52
N ILE A 582 -1.41 29.89 -15.77
CA ILE A 582 -0.61 29.33 -14.67
C ILE A 582 0.70 28.74 -15.20
N ARG A 583 0.67 28.01 -16.32
CA ARG A 583 1.89 27.46 -16.96
C ARG A 583 2.88 28.52 -17.44
N ALA A 584 2.41 29.73 -17.75
CA ALA A 584 3.26 30.86 -18.08
C ALA A 584 3.90 31.55 -16.87
N GLY A 585 3.59 31.09 -15.65
CA GLY A 585 4.03 31.70 -14.39
C GLY A 585 3.19 32.91 -13.96
N CYS A 586 2.04 33.14 -14.58
CA CYS A 586 1.12 34.21 -14.24
C CYS A 586 0.13 33.79 -13.14
N GLY A 587 -0.55 34.76 -12.54
CA GLY A 587 -1.62 34.52 -11.58
C GLY A 587 -3.00 34.52 -12.24
N TRP A 588 -3.91 33.71 -11.72
CA TRP A 588 -5.31 33.70 -12.14
C TRP A 588 -6.21 34.31 -11.07
N ASN A 589 -6.93 35.38 -11.39
CA ASN A 589 -7.84 36.05 -10.46
C ASN A 589 -9.06 36.63 -11.20
N GLN A 590 -10.25 36.62 -10.59
CA GLN A 590 -11.49 37.16 -11.17
C GLN A 590 -11.74 36.69 -12.62
N ASN A 591 -11.49 35.41 -12.91
CA ASN A 591 -11.67 34.82 -14.23
C ASN A 591 -10.80 35.47 -15.35
N LYS A 592 -9.65 36.05 -15.00
CA LYS A 592 -8.67 36.59 -15.95
C LYS A 592 -7.24 36.27 -15.54
N CYS A 593 -6.35 36.25 -16.54
CA CYS A 593 -4.92 36.16 -16.31
C CYS A 593 -4.35 37.52 -15.87
N SER A 594 -3.44 37.52 -14.90
CA SER A 594 -2.76 38.72 -14.41
C SER A 594 -1.36 38.38 -13.88
N TRP A 595 -0.55 39.39 -13.57
CA TRP A 595 0.72 39.18 -12.88
C TRP A 595 0.54 38.48 -11.53
N ALA A 596 1.50 37.64 -11.14
CA ALA A 596 1.46 36.83 -9.92
C ALA A 596 1.81 37.62 -8.64
N ASN A 597 1.17 38.78 -8.46
CA ASN A 597 1.46 39.71 -7.36
C ASN A 597 0.79 39.33 -6.03
N GLN A 598 -0.29 38.54 -6.07
CA GLN A 598 -1.01 38.02 -4.89
C GLN A 598 -0.78 36.51 -4.74
N GLU A 599 -1.23 35.91 -3.64
CA GLU A 599 -1.24 34.45 -3.49
C GLU A 599 -1.98 33.81 -4.68
N VAL A 600 -1.19 33.22 -5.58
CA VAL A 600 -1.69 32.57 -6.79
C VAL A 600 -2.33 31.27 -6.35
N ARG A 601 -3.59 31.07 -6.76
CA ARG A 601 -4.27 29.80 -6.54
C ARG A 601 -3.72 28.75 -7.51
N ASN A 602 -3.49 27.53 -7.03
CA ASN A 602 -2.96 26.40 -7.80
C ASN A 602 -3.83 26.05 -9.03
N ASP A 603 -3.29 25.22 -9.93
CA ASP A 603 -3.97 24.73 -11.15
C ASP A 603 -5.33 24.07 -10.85
N SER A 604 -5.57 23.67 -9.59
CA SER A 604 -6.87 23.20 -9.08
C SER A 604 -8.01 24.21 -9.28
N VAL A 605 -7.73 25.51 -9.37
CA VAL A 605 -8.74 26.52 -9.72
C VAL A 605 -9.24 26.35 -11.15
N CYS A 606 -8.38 25.90 -12.06
CA CYS A 606 -8.75 25.68 -13.44
C CYS A 606 -9.69 24.47 -13.59
N GLN A 607 -9.68 23.53 -12.64
CA GLN A 607 -10.55 22.34 -12.64
C GLN A 607 -11.99 22.64 -12.19
N MET A 608 -12.21 23.68 -11.36
CA MET A 608 -13.53 24.09 -10.90
C MET A 608 -14.29 24.98 -11.92
N MET A 609 -13.64 25.37 -13.02
CA MET A 609 -14.25 26.19 -14.06
C MET A 609 -15.15 25.32 -14.95
N VAL A 610 -16.44 25.28 -14.62
CA VAL A 610 -17.46 24.69 -15.51
C VAL A 610 -17.40 25.44 -16.84
N PRO A 611 -17.23 24.76 -17.99
CA PRO A 611 -17.22 25.45 -19.27
C PRO A 611 -18.59 26.11 -19.49
N GLY A 612 -18.60 27.44 -19.48
CA GLY A 612 -19.74 28.25 -19.91
C GLY A 612 -19.86 28.24 -21.43
N MET A 613 -20.12 27.07 -22.01
CA MET A 613 -20.41 26.96 -23.44
C MET A 613 -21.73 26.23 -23.68
N ASN A 614 -22.54 26.79 -24.57
CA ASN A 614 -23.79 26.21 -25.08
C ASN A 614 -23.50 24.99 -25.98
N PHE A 615 -23.03 23.88 -25.41
CA PHE A 615 -22.87 22.62 -26.15
C PHE A 615 -23.53 21.47 -25.42
N SER A 616 -24.11 20.55 -26.20
CA SER A 616 -24.63 19.29 -25.69
C SER A 616 -23.47 18.43 -25.22
N ARG A 617 -23.44 18.10 -23.92
CA ARG A 617 -22.36 17.31 -23.32
C ARG A 617 -22.20 15.97 -24.06
N PRO A 618 -20.97 15.56 -24.44
CA PRO A 618 -20.70 14.22 -24.96
C PRO A 618 -21.13 13.16 -23.96
N GLU A 619 -21.95 12.21 -24.38
CA GLU A 619 -22.40 11.08 -23.56
C GLU A 619 -21.86 9.78 -24.17
N ILE A 620 -21.07 9.03 -23.42
CA ILE A 620 -20.50 7.76 -23.86
C ILE A 620 -21.42 6.63 -23.41
N SER A 621 -21.90 5.80 -24.34
CA SER A 621 -22.73 4.64 -24.06
C SER A 621 -21.94 3.34 -23.99
N SER A 622 -20.87 3.20 -24.78
CA SER A 622 -20.01 2.00 -24.76
C SER A 622 -18.63 2.24 -25.36
N ILE A 623 -17.71 1.33 -25.06
CA ILE A 623 -16.35 1.27 -25.62
C ILE A 623 -16.07 -0.15 -26.11
N THR A 624 -15.61 -0.31 -27.35
CA THR A 624 -15.35 -1.62 -27.97
C THR A 624 -13.96 -1.67 -28.61
N PRO A 625 -13.12 -2.67 -28.26
CA PRO A 625 -13.32 -3.63 -27.18
C PRO A 625 -13.14 -2.97 -25.80
N SER A 626 -13.86 -3.45 -24.80
CA SER A 626 -13.70 -3.02 -23.40
C SER A 626 -12.46 -3.61 -22.72
N ILE A 627 -11.84 -4.61 -23.34
CA ILE A 627 -10.61 -5.27 -22.89
C ILE A 627 -9.53 -5.08 -23.95
N VAL A 628 -8.42 -4.47 -23.54
CA VAL A 628 -7.27 -4.17 -24.40
C VAL A 628 -5.99 -4.76 -23.83
N SER A 629 -5.06 -5.13 -24.73
CA SER A 629 -3.77 -5.64 -24.31
C SER A 629 -2.94 -4.55 -23.64
N PHE A 630 -1.95 -4.94 -22.82
CA PHE A 630 -0.97 -4.00 -22.24
C PHE A 630 -0.28 -3.13 -23.30
N TYR A 631 -0.06 -3.71 -24.49
CA TYR A 631 0.55 -3.03 -25.63
C TYR A 631 -0.36 -2.01 -26.31
N GLY A 632 -1.53 -1.76 -25.73
CA GLY A 632 -2.57 -0.94 -26.32
C GLY A 632 -3.31 -1.68 -27.42
N ARG A 633 -4.15 -0.94 -28.11
CA ARG A 633 -4.88 -1.41 -29.29
C ARG A 633 -5.24 -0.22 -30.18
N ASN A 634 -4.94 -0.34 -31.46
CA ASN A 634 -5.49 0.58 -32.45
C ASN A 634 -6.94 0.17 -32.76
N HIS A 635 -7.80 1.12 -33.15
CA HIS A 635 -9.20 0.91 -33.51
C HIS A 635 -10.10 0.60 -32.29
N VAL A 636 -9.96 1.37 -31.21
CA VAL A 636 -10.96 1.37 -30.14
C VAL A 636 -12.07 2.33 -30.52
N VAL A 637 -13.32 1.86 -30.46
CA VAL A 637 -14.50 2.62 -30.84
C VAL A 637 -15.28 3.01 -29.59
N LEU A 638 -15.46 4.31 -29.38
CA LEU A 638 -16.37 4.88 -28.40
C LEU A 638 -17.68 5.22 -29.09
N SER A 639 -18.79 4.71 -28.58
CA SER A 639 -20.13 4.99 -29.10
C SER A 639 -20.90 5.84 -28.10
N GLY A 640 -21.79 6.72 -28.57
CA GLY A 640 -22.44 7.69 -27.71
C GLY A 640 -23.34 8.71 -28.42
N ARG A 641 -23.59 9.83 -27.74
CA ARG A 641 -24.33 11.00 -28.24
C ARG A 641 -23.45 12.25 -28.15
N ASN A 642 -23.72 13.22 -29.02
CA ASN A 642 -23.01 14.52 -29.07
C ASN A 642 -21.49 14.37 -29.26
N LEU A 643 -21.03 13.39 -30.05
CA LEU A 643 -19.60 13.13 -30.26
C LEU A 643 -19.01 13.89 -31.46
N GLY A 644 -19.82 14.60 -32.24
CA GLY A 644 -19.40 15.20 -33.53
C GLY A 644 -18.25 16.20 -33.44
N ASP A 645 -18.08 16.85 -32.29
CA ASP A 645 -17.02 17.84 -32.04
C ASP A 645 -15.80 17.28 -31.29
N VAL A 646 -15.79 15.97 -30.97
CA VAL A 646 -14.68 15.33 -30.25
C VAL A 646 -13.46 15.21 -31.19
N ALA A 647 -12.39 15.92 -30.85
CA ALA A 647 -11.11 15.89 -31.58
C ALA A 647 -10.06 14.96 -30.92
N GLY A 648 -10.18 14.75 -29.62
CA GLY A 648 -9.27 13.92 -28.83
C GLY A 648 -10.02 13.29 -27.66
N VAL A 649 -9.56 12.12 -27.24
CA VAL A 649 -10.07 11.42 -26.07
C VAL A 649 -8.95 11.32 -25.05
N ARG A 650 -9.18 11.92 -23.89
CA ARG A 650 -8.31 11.81 -22.73
C ARG A 650 -8.74 10.63 -21.87
N MET A 651 -7.91 9.59 -21.84
CA MET A 651 -8.11 8.43 -20.97
C MET A 651 -7.41 8.69 -19.63
N GLN A 652 -8.18 8.66 -18.55
CA GLN A 652 -7.66 8.71 -17.20
C GLN A 652 -8.03 7.39 -16.52
N ALA A 653 -7.02 6.62 -16.10
CA ALA A 653 -7.21 5.47 -15.23
C ALA A 653 -7.38 5.94 -13.78
N HIS A 654 -7.85 5.09 -12.88
CA HIS A 654 -8.24 5.45 -11.51
C HIS A 654 -7.07 5.70 -10.52
N ALA A 655 -5.97 6.22 -11.03
CA ALA A 655 -4.89 6.83 -10.26
C ALA A 655 -4.44 8.07 -11.05
N ASP A 656 -4.02 9.13 -10.37
CA ASP A 656 -3.66 10.45 -10.92
C ASP A 656 -2.41 10.45 -11.83
N CYS A 657 -2.20 9.37 -12.58
CA CYS A 657 -1.24 9.29 -13.65
C CYS A 657 -1.59 10.28 -14.75
N THR A 658 -0.54 10.87 -15.35
CA THR A 658 -0.63 11.74 -16.52
C THR A 658 -1.63 11.17 -17.53
N PRO A 659 -2.79 11.82 -17.73
CA PRO A 659 -3.83 11.32 -18.61
C PRO A 659 -3.28 11.15 -20.01
N ARG A 660 -3.65 10.04 -20.66
CA ARG A 660 -3.19 9.77 -22.02
C ARG A 660 -4.22 10.26 -23.01
N GLU A 661 -3.81 11.19 -23.85
CA GLU A 661 -4.65 11.72 -24.91
C GLU A 661 -4.41 10.96 -26.20
N SER A 662 -5.47 10.34 -26.73
CA SER A 662 -5.46 9.78 -28.08
C SER A 662 -6.19 10.72 -29.02
N PRO A 663 -5.59 11.10 -30.17
CA PRO A 663 -6.33 11.80 -31.21
C PRO A 663 -7.46 10.92 -31.75
N VAL A 664 -8.56 11.55 -32.16
CA VAL A 664 -9.65 10.90 -32.90
C VAL A 664 -9.33 10.99 -34.39
N TRP A 665 -9.41 9.86 -35.08
CA TRP A 665 -9.07 9.76 -36.51
C TRP A 665 -10.26 9.34 -37.37
N ASN A 666 -11.38 8.96 -36.75
CA ASN A 666 -12.67 8.82 -37.41
C ASN A 666 -13.80 9.23 -36.46
N ASN A 667 -14.74 10.05 -36.93
CA ASN A 667 -15.85 10.59 -36.13
C ASN A 667 -17.13 10.63 -36.97
N THR A 668 -18.16 9.91 -36.54
CA THR A 668 -19.48 9.84 -37.21
C THR A 668 -20.56 10.64 -36.48
N GLY A 669 -20.21 11.39 -35.42
CA GLY A 669 -21.15 12.11 -34.55
C GLY A 669 -21.79 11.26 -33.45
N THR A 670 -21.90 9.95 -33.67
CA THR A 670 -22.39 8.95 -32.70
C THR A 670 -21.34 7.91 -32.34
N ALA A 671 -20.22 7.84 -33.07
CA ALA A 671 -19.07 7.01 -32.74
C ALA A 671 -17.75 7.71 -33.09
N VAL A 672 -16.73 7.48 -32.27
CA VAL A 672 -15.36 7.96 -32.51
C VAL A 672 -14.36 6.82 -32.42
N ALA A 673 -13.43 6.76 -33.36
CA ALA A 673 -12.33 5.81 -33.37
C ALA A 673 -11.04 6.46 -32.87
N MET A 674 -10.36 5.77 -31.97
CA MET A 674 -9.14 6.21 -31.30
C MET A 674 -8.17 5.03 -31.09
N ALA A 675 -6.96 5.32 -30.61
CA ALA A 675 -6.03 4.29 -30.14
C ALA A 675 -6.10 4.20 -28.60
N ALA A 676 -6.21 2.98 -28.07
CA ALA A 676 -5.86 2.73 -26.67
C ALA A 676 -4.34 2.69 -26.56
N LEU A 677 -3.78 3.67 -25.87
CA LEU A 677 -2.33 3.83 -25.70
C LEU A 677 -1.79 2.79 -24.70
N LYS A 678 -0.51 2.42 -24.85
CA LYS A 678 0.19 1.48 -23.97
C LYS A 678 0.10 1.94 -22.50
N SER A 679 -0.16 1.01 -21.59
CA SER A 679 -0.05 1.29 -20.15
C SER A 679 1.42 1.47 -19.78
N PRO A 680 1.79 2.44 -18.91
CA PRO A 680 3.16 2.57 -18.41
C PRO A 680 3.55 1.46 -17.40
N THR A 681 2.60 0.67 -16.88
CA THR A 681 2.84 -0.35 -15.84
C THR A 681 3.33 -1.70 -16.38
N SER A 682 4.61 -1.77 -16.76
CA SER A 682 5.43 -2.97 -17.03
C SER A 682 4.98 -4.02 -18.07
N HIS A 683 5.98 -4.52 -18.80
CA HIS A 683 5.86 -5.46 -19.93
C HIS A 683 5.23 -6.83 -19.55
N HIS A 684 4.40 -7.34 -20.48
CA HIS A 684 3.78 -8.68 -20.56
C HIS A 684 2.33 -8.85 -20.02
N ARG A 685 1.34 -8.44 -20.85
CA ARG A 685 -0.11 -8.85 -20.93
C ARG A 685 -1.10 -8.39 -19.82
N PRO A 686 -2.43 -8.45 -20.12
CA PRO A 686 -3.32 -7.31 -20.44
C PRO A 686 -3.67 -6.38 -19.26
N ALA A 687 -4.13 -5.18 -19.58
CA ALA A 687 -4.63 -4.19 -18.61
C ALA A 687 -6.04 -4.56 -18.12
N PRO A 688 -6.47 -4.11 -16.91
CA PRO A 688 -7.82 -4.35 -16.43
C PRO A 688 -8.86 -3.68 -17.35
N ALA A 689 -10.04 -4.28 -17.40
CA ALA A 689 -11.17 -3.86 -18.23
C ALA A 689 -11.56 -2.40 -17.97
N LEU A 690 -11.85 -1.65 -19.04
CA LEU A 690 -12.51 -0.35 -19.00
C LEU A 690 -13.97 -0.54 -18.56
N HIS A 691 -14.20 -0.85 -17.29
CA HIS A 691 -15.54 -0.83 -16.71
C HIS A 691 -15.77 0.49 -15.97
N HIS A 692 -16.78 1.20 -16.45
CA HIS A 692 -17.24 2.52 -16.01
C HIS A 692 -16.24 3.66 -16.22
N ALA A 693 -16.25 4.22 -17.44
CA ALA A 693 -15.84 5.61 -17.62
C ALA A 693 -16.84 6.51 -16.87
N ALA A 694 -16.42 7.08 -15.74
CA ALA A 694 -17.02 8.32 -15.25
C ALA A 694 -16.83 9.40 -16.34
N PRO A 695 -17.74 10.39 -16.47
CA PRO A 695 -17.69 11.37 -17.56
C PRO A 695 -16.44 12.26 -17.43
N GLY A 696 -15.34 11.83 -18.04
CA GLY A 696 -14.12 12.61 -18.21
C GLY A 696 -14.32 13.71 -19.24
N SER A 697 -13.63 14.83 -19.04
CA SER A 697 -13.69 16.01 -19.90
C SER A 697 -13.20 15.70 -21.31
N VAL A 698 -14.11 15.85 -22.27
CA VAL A 698 -13.80 15.91 -23.70
C VAL A 698 -13.38 17.34 -24.01
N GLU A 699 -12.11 17.56 -24.35
CA GLU A 699 -11.59 18.88 -24.76
C GLU A 699 -11.33 18.92 -26.26
N ARG A 700 -11.64 20.06 -26.90
CA ARG A 700 -11.47 20.30 -28.33
C ARG A 700 -10.05 20.82 -28.59
N GLY A 701 -9.36 20.25 -29.57
CA GLY A 701 -8.15 20.85 -30.14
C GLY A 701 -8.54 22.08 -30.96
N SER A 702 -7.82 23.18 -30.76
CA SER A 702 -7.81 24.35 -31.64
C SER A 702 -6.45 24.49 -32.29
#